data_AF-A0A317HMY9-F1
#
_entry.id   AF-A0A317HMY9-F1
#
_cell.length_a   1.000
_cell.length_b   1.000
_cell.length_c   1.000
_cell.angle_alpha   90.00
_cell.angle_beta   90.00
_cell.angle_gamma   90.00
#
_symmetry.space_group_name_H-M   'P 1'
#
loop_
_entity.id
_entity.type
_entity.pdbx_description
1 polymer ?
#
loop_
_entity_poly.entity_id
_entity_poly.type
_entity_poly.pdbx_seq_one_letter_code
_entity_poly.pdbx_strand_id
1 'polypeptide(L)'
;MNRFFLTTAIDYVNSRPHLGTAYEKVTADVIARYKRLSGVDTHFLMGNDEHSQNVFRKASEAGLPPLVYCDQMEQEFRETWRALNVSFDDFIRTTAPRHRAGVTELAARIYDAGDIYEGTYEGWFCVGCEAFKQEKDLVDGKCPEHLTTPQWIEEKNYFFRLKKYQQPLLDHFARHPEFLEPVGRRNEILRLLESGLEDISVSRAGQAWGIPLPWDPSSVAYVWFDALINYASAVGFGSDRALFDRWWPADLHVIGKDITRFHTVIWPAMLMSAGVATPQQVFAHGFMTLNGQRMSKTLGTIVDPVEAASRFGVDPLRLYLVKEVSFGGDGDFSWERYSERYNVDLANNLGNLVSRVAAMAHRYRQGLLSPTGAGTDQLARLAEQVVANYRQAMDSYALHDGAAAAYRLIDATNEFIAATAPWALAKDARAADRLTAVLFDAAEAIRLAAVLLTPIMPASAAEILRRVGAGSGDLRLEPDGRWRREGDRFLLQGGPLWPRKEQTILSDNITSTTAGKPTAPPSSIPAQPDSAPATHLASSPQPSSPQTTAASDNRISIDEFMKVELRVAKVLAAERVPKSKKLIKLQVDVGTEQRTLVAGIADAYEADALVGRTVVIVFNLQPATLMGIQSNGMVLAASTDGGKPTLVGFEDPPPPGTRVR
;
A
#
# COMPACT_ATOMS: atom_id res chain seq x y z
N MET A 1 -25.95 -18.99 -8.66
CA MET A 1 -24.87 -18.20 -9.31
C MET A 1 -23.85 -17.91 -8.24
N ASN A 2 -22.54 -18.01 -8.54
CA ASN A 2 -21.52 -17.61 -7.58
C ASN A 2 -21.61 -16.08 -7.41
N ARG A 3 -21.82 -15.64 -6.17
CA ARG A 3 -21.81 -14.24 -5.77
C ARG A 3 -20.52 -13.92 -5.02
N PHE A 4 -20.07 -12.67 -5.06
CA PHE A 4 -18.90 -12.20 -4.34
C PHE A 4 -19.16 -10.83 -3.73
N PHE A 5 -19.29 -10.77 -2.41
CA PHE A 5 -19.44 -9.54 -1.64
C PHE A 5 -18.11 -9.17 -1.00
N LEU A 6 -17.52 -8.08 -1.49
CA LEU A 6 -16.26 -7.52 -1.02
C LEU A 6 -16.50 -6.14 -0.41
N THR A 7 -15.85 -5.88 0.72
CA THR A 7 -15.86 -4.55 1.36
C THR A 7 -14.44 -4.03 1.59
N THR A 8 -14.34 -2.71 1.69
CA THR A 8 -13.17 -2.03 2.27
C THR A 8 -13.51 -1.54 3.67
N ALA A 9 -12.50 -1.13 4.46
CA ALA A 9 -12.78 -0.36 5.66
C ALA A 9 -13.51 0.95 5.29
N ILE A 10 -14.33 1.47 6.19
CA ILE A 10 -14.93 2.79 6.02
C ILE A 10 -14.01 3.86 6.59
N ASP A 11 -13.88 4.98 5.88
CA ASP A 11 -12.87 5.99 6.18
C ASP A 11 -13.41 7.08 7.12
N TYR A 12 -12.61 7.52 8.09
CA TYR A 12 -12.98 8.67 8.92
C TYR A 12 -13.02 9.96 8.08
N VAL A 13 -14.14 10.68 8.14
CA VAL A 13 -14.33 11.93 7.37
C VAL A 13 -13.68 13.17 8.00
N ASN A 14 -12.68 13.00 8.86
CA ASN A 14 -11.95 14.10 9.50
C ASN A 14 -10.83 14.69 8.62
N SER A 15 -10.57 14.05 7.47
CA SER A 15 -9.53 14.44 6.52
C SER A 15 -9.82 13.93 5.11
N ARG A 16 -9.23 14.59 4.11
CA ARG A 16 -9.24 14.12 2.73
C ARG A 16 -8.46 12.81 2.57
N PRO A 17 -8.84 11.94 1.62
CA PRO A 17 -8.08 10.73 1.31
C PRO A 17 -6.62 11.02 0.98
N HIS A 18 -5.74 10.11 1.39
CA HIS A 18 -4.33 10.11 1.01
C HIS A 18 -3.98 8.81 0.27
N LEU A 19 -2.75 8.71 -0.23
CA LEU A 19 -2.32 7.55 -1.01
C LEU A 19 -2.45 6.20 -0.27
N GLY A 20 -2.21 6.18 1.05
CA GLY A 20 -2.48 5.02 1.90
C GLY A 20 -3.95 4.57 1.86
N THR A 21 -4.91 5.49 1.97
CA THR A 21 -6.34 5.17 1.78
C THR A 21 -6.61 4.67 0.37
N ALA A 22 -6.06 5.36 -0.64
CA ALA A 22 -6.25 4.99 -2.05
C ALA A 22 -5.68 3.59 -2.37
N TYR A 23 -4.61 3.16 -1.70
CA TYR A 23 -4.03 1.83 -1.87
C TYR A 23 -5.03 0.72 -1.53
N GLU A 24 -5.72 0.83 -0.39
CA GLU A 24 -6.79 -0.11 -0.02
C GLU A 24 -7.91 -0.13 -1.07
N LYS A 25 -8.41 1.06 -1.46
CA LYS A 25 -9.58 1.14 -2.35
C LYS A 25 -9.25 0.68 -3.78
N VAL A 26 -8.06 1.00 -4.29
CA VAL A 26 -7.61 0.58 -5.62
C VAL A 26 -7.37 -0.93 -5.67
N THR A 27 -6.73 -1.51 -4.66
CA THR A 27 -6.47 -2.96 -4.63
C THR A 27 -7.77 -3.76 -4.46
N ALA A 28 -8.70 -3.29 -3.62
CA ALA A 28 -10.05 -3.86 -3.52
C ALA A 28 -10.82 -3.76 -4.85
N ASP A 29 -10.72 -2.62 -5.55
CA ASP A 29 -11.33 -2.44 -6.87
C ASP A 29 -10.75 -3.39 -7.93
N VAL A 30 -9.44 -3.65 -7.90
CA VAL A 30 -8.78 -4.63 -8.76
C VAL A 30 -9.34 -6.03 -8.52
N ILE A 31 -9.55 -6.42 -7.25
CA ILE A 31 -10.18 -7.69 -6.89
C ILE A 31 -11.62 -7.74 -7.42
N ALA A 32 -12.42 -6.69 -7.18
CA ALA A 32 -13.80 -6.62 -7.65
C ALA A 32 -13.89 -6.73 -9.19
N ARG A 33 -13.06 -5.97 -9.91
CA ARG A 33 -13.00 -6.02 -11.38
C ARG A 33 -12.54 -7.38 -11.89
N TYR A 34 -11.59 -8.04 -11.21
CA TYR A 34 -11.17 -9.40 -11.57
C TYR A 34 -12.30 -10.42 -11.37
N LYS A 35 -13.06 -10.35 -10.27
CA LYS A 35 -14.21 -11.23 -10.04
C LYS A 35 -15.31 -11.00 -11.07
N ARG A 36 -15.61 -9.74 -11.41
CA ARG A 36 -16.52 -9.39 -12.51
C ARG A 36 -16.01 -9.91 -13.86
N LEU A 37 -14.73 -9.71 -14.17
CA LEU A 37 -14.10 -10.26 -15.39
C LEU A 37 -14.21 -11.79 -15.42
N SER A 38 -14.13 -12.46 -14.27
CA SER A 38 -14.30 -13.90 -14.13
C SER A 38 -15.76 -14.37 -14.17
N GLY A 39 -16.72 -13.46 -14.40
CA GLY A 39 -18.15 -13.77 -14.52
C GLY A 39 -18.88 -13.97 -13.19
N VAL A 40 -18.30 -13.51 -12.07
CA VAL A 40 -18.90 -13.62 -10.74
C VAL A 40 -19.80 -12.41 -10.45
N ASP A 41 -21.02 -12.64 -9.95
CA ASP A 41 -21.94 -11.57 -9.54
C ASP A 41 -21.35 -10.85 -8.32
N THR A 42 -20.78 -9.67 -8.51
CA THR A 42 -19.91 -9.03 -7.53
C THR A 42 -20.57 -7.77 -6.98
N HIS A 43 -20.60 -7.64 -5.66
CA HIS A 43 -20.97 -6.42 -4.96
C HIS A 43 -19.74 -5.88 -4.19
N PHE A 44 -19.32 -4.66 -4.52
CA PHE A 44 -18.18 -3.98 -3.90
C PHE A 44 -18.67 -2.78 -3.08
N LEU A 45 -18.50 -2.86 -1.76
CA LEU A 45 -18.88 -1.82 -0.81
C LEU A 45 -17.68 -0.99 -0.34
N MET A 46 -17.88 0.33 -0.33
CA MET A 46 -17.03 1.32 0.34
C MET A 46 -17.89 2.18 1.26
N GLY A 47 -17.29 3.11 2.02
CA GLY A 47 -18.07 4.05 2.81
C GLY A 47 -17.26 4.95 3.73
N ASN A 48 -18.00 5.75 4.49
CA ASN A 48 -17.48 6.73 5.44
C ASN A 48 -17.96 6.43 6.86
N ASP A 49 -17.03 6.52 7.80
CA ASP A 49 -17.31 6.59 9.23
C ASP A 49 -17.46 8.05 9.65
N GLU A 50 -18.69 8.40 10.02
CA GLU A 50 -19.13 9.76 10.25
C GLU A 50 -19.39 10.08 11.73
N HIS A 51 -19.34 9.11 12.65
CA HIS A 51 -19.73 9.31 14.07
C HIS A 51 -18.55 9.48 15.03
N SER A 52 -17.33 9.53 14.51
CA SER A 52 -16.10 9.78 15.25
C SER A 52 -16.11 11.11 16.02
N GLN A 53 -15.43 11.15 17.17
CA GLN A 53 -15.25 12.40 17.93
C GLN A 53 -14.37 13.40 17.17
N ASN A 54 -13.40 12.91 16.39
CA ASN A 54 -12.57 13.75 15.53
C ASN A 54 -13.40 14.43 14.43
N VAL A 55 -14.43 13.76 13.90
CA VAL A 55 -15.38 14.34 12.94
C VAL A 55 -16.18 15.46 13.60
N PHE A 56 -16.75 15.21 14.78
CA PHE A 56 -17.48 16.24 15.54
C PHE A 56 -16.61 17.48 15.83
N ARG A 57 -15.35 17.27 16.23
CA ARG A 57 -14.39 18.36 16.46
C ARG A 57 -14.12 19.14 15.19
N LYS A 58 -13.90 18.46 14.05
CA LYS A 58 -13.64 19.12 12.76
C LYS A 58 -14.84 19.93 12.26
N ALA A 59 -16.05 19.40 12.41
CA ALA A 59 -17.27 20.14 12.10
C ALA A 59 -17.39 21.41 12.97
N SER A 60 -17.10 21.29 14.26
CA SER A 60 -17.11 22.42 15.21
C SER A 60 -16.05 23.48 14.87
N GLU A 61 -14.81 23.06 14.57
CA GLU A 61 -13.72 23.94 14.11
C GLU A 61 -14.09 24.69 12.81
N ALA A 62 -14.86 24.06 11.93
CA ALA A 62 -15.37 24.66 10.70
C ALA A 62 -16.64 25.52 10.91
N GLY A 63 -17.20 25.56 12.12
CA GLY A 63 -18.45 26.27 12.41
C GLY A 63 -19.69 25.65 11.73
N LEU A 64 -19.66 24.34 11.43
CA LEU A 64 -20.72 23.62 10.73
C LEU A 64 -21.44 22.61 11.65
N PRO A 65 -22.75 22.38 11.47
CA PRO A 65 -23.41 21.20 12.04
C PRO A 65 -22.71 19.90 11.56
N PRO A 66 -22.55 18.88 12.43
CA PRO A 66 -21.82 17.65 12.08
C PRO A 66 -22.33 16.96 10.81
N LEU A 67 -23.64 16.83 10.65
CA LEU A 67 -24.23 16.22 9.45
C LEU A 67 -23.87 16.99 8.17
N VAL A 68 -23.90 18.32 8.21
CA VAL A 68 -23.55 19.17 7.05
C VAL A 68 -22.07 19.01 6.69
N TYR A 69 -21.20 18.91 7.69
CA TYR A 69 -19.78 18.61 7.46
C TYR A 69 -19.59 17.23 6.83
N CYS A 70 -20.29 16.20 7.34
CA CYS A 70 -20.23 14.85 6.77
C CYS A 70 -20.76 14.80 5.34
N ASP A 71 -21.84 15.53 5.03
CA ASP A 71 -22.39 15.63 3.67
C ASP A 71 -21.37 16.25 2.68
N GLN A 72 -20.62 17.26 3.11
CA GLN A 72 -19.54 17.86 2.30
C GLN A 72 -18.38 16.88 2.08
N MET A 73 -17.94 16.22 3.15
CA MET A 73 -16.83 15.26 3.06
C MET A 73 -17.19 14.05 2.21
N GLU A 74 -18.43 13.56 2.27
CA GLU A 74 -18.87 12.45 1.42
C GLU A 74 -18.71 12.78 -0.08
N GLN A 75 -19.04 14.01 -0.48
CA GLN A 75 -18.84 14.48 -1.85
C GLN A 75 -17.34 14.46 -2.22
N GLU A 76 -16.47 14.97 -1.36
CA GLU A 76 -15.01 14.97 -1.60
C GLU A 76 -14.46 13.53 -1.77
N PHE A 77 -14.90 12.59 -0.94
CA PHE A 77 -14.52 11.18 -1.06
C PHE A 77 -15.02 10.58 -2.37
N ARG A 78 -16.30 10.77 -2.73
CA ARG A 78 -16.85 10.26 -4.00
C ARG A 78 -16.15 10.84 -5.22
N GLU A 79 -15.82 12.12 -5.20
CA GLU A 79 -15.07 12.77 -6.28
C GLU A 79 -13.67 12.20 -6.41
N THR A 80 -12.98 11.97 -5.29
CA THR A 80 -11.67 11.31 -5.26
C THR A 80 -11.73 9.91 -5.87
N TRP A 81 -12.69 9.08 -5.44
CA TRP A 81 -12.84 7.71 -5.94
C TRP A 81 -13.27 7.65 -7.40
N ARG A 82 -14.09 8.60 -7.85
CA ARG A 82 -14.41 8.78 -9.27
C ARG A 82 -13.17 9.17 -10.08
N ALA A 83 -12.36 10.11 -9.58
CA ALA A 83 -11.12 10.54 -10.23
C ALA A 83 -10.11 9.39 -10.35
N LEU A 84 -10.10 8.45 -9.40
CA LEU A 84 -9.25 7.25 -9.43
C LEU A 84 -9.88 6.03 -10.14
N ASN A 85 -11.05 6.22 -10.77
CA ASN A 85 -11.79 5.18 -11.50
C ASN A 85 -12.06 3.92 -10.64
N VAL A 86 -12.48 4.12 -9.39
CA VAL A 86 -12.90 3.04 -8.48
C VAL A 86 -14.37 2.69 -8.75
N SER A 87 -14.66 1.39 -8.88
CA SER A 87 -15.95 0.85 -9.32
C SER A 87 -16.74 0.15 -8.20
N PHE A 88 -16.96 0.86 -7.10
CA PHE A 88 -17.83 0.39 -6.03
C PHE A 88 -19.31 0.40 -6.47
N ASP A 89 -20.10 -0.53 -5.96
CA ASP A 89 -21.53 -0.67 -6.25
C ASP A 89 -22.40 0.08 -5.24
N ASP A 90 -21.90 0.25 -4.01
CA ASP A 90 -22.55 1.02 -2.95
C ASP A 90 -21.51 1.76 -2.11
N PHE A 91 -21.95 2.86 -1.49
CA PHE A 91 -21.14 3.68 -0.61
C PHE A 91 -21.95 4.00 0.65
N ILE A 92 -21.67 3.29 1.73
CA ILE A 92 -22.38 3.43 3.00
C ILE A 92 -21.89 4.66 3.77
N ARG A 93 -22.81 5.34 4.43
CA ARG A 93 -22.54 6.43 5.38
C ARG A 93 -23.11 6.01 6.72
N THR A 94 -22.36 6.16 7.81
CA THR A 94 -22.89 5.75 9.13
C THR A 94 -24.06 6.63 9.59
N THR A 95 -24.22 7.84 9.07
CA THR A 95 -25.44 8.66 9.31
C THR A 95 -26.69 8.17 8.58
N ALA A 96 -26.58 7.18 7.67
CA ALA A 96 -27.71 6.72 6.87
C ALA A 96 -28.79 6.01 7.73
N PRO A 97 -30.10 6.19 7.45
CA PRO A 97 -31.17 5.53 8.19
C PRO A 97 -31.05 3.99 8.23
N ARG A 98 -30.66 3.37 7.10
CA ARG A 98 -30.43 1.91 7.02
C ARG A 98 -29.29 1.43 7.93
N HIS A 99 -28.27 2.26 8.12
CA HIS A 99 -27.17 1.96 9.04
C HIS A 99 -27.64 2.02 10.48
N ARG A 100 -28.34 3.10 10.86
CA ARG A 100 -28.94 3.24 12.19
C ARG A 100 -29.85 2.07 12.56
N ALA A 101 -30.66 1.61 11.61
CA ALA A 101 -31.50 0.43 11.81
C ALA A 101 -30.65 -0.83 12.09
N GLY A 102 -29.57 -1.05 11.33
CA GLY A 102 -28.63 -2.15 11.56
C GLY A 102 -27.91 -2.10 12.91
N VAL A 103 -27.45 -0.92 13.33
CA VAL A 103 -26.81 -0.71 14.64
C VAL A 103 -27.80 -0.99 15.78
N THR A 104 -29.02 -0.48 15.66
CA THR A 104 -30.10 -0.65 16.65
C THR A 104 -30.47 -2.13 16.80
N GLU A 105 -30.64 -2.83 15.67
CA GLU A 105 -30.95 -4.26 15.64
C GLU A 105 -29.80 -5.10 16.22
N LEU A 106 -28.54 -4.81 15.85
CA LEU A 106 -27.39 -5.53 16.38
C LEU A 106 -27.27 -5.35 17.90
N ALA A 107 -27.38 -4.09 18.36
CA ALA A 107 -27.34 -3.76 19.78
C ALA A 107 -28.41 -4.53 20.56
N ALA A 108 -29.65 -4.52 20.08
CA ALA A 108 -30.76 -5.23 20.71
C ALA A 108 -30.47 -6.73 20.85
N ARG A 109 -30.00 -7.40 19.78
CA ARG A 109 -29.71 -8.84 19.83
C ARG A 109 -28.60 -9.20 20.82
N ILE A 110 -27.51 -8.42 20.85
CA ILE A 110 -26.39 -8.66 21.77
C ILE A 110 -26.82 -8.41 23.22
N TYR A 111 -27.67 -7.39 23.45
CA TYR A 111 -28.25 -7.12 24.76
C TYR A 111 -29.19 -8.24 25.22
N ASP A 112 -30.10 -8.69 24.36
CA ASP A 112 -31.02 -9.79 24.64
C ASP A 112 -30.30 -11.13 24.87
N ALA A 113 -29.12 -11.31 24.28
CA ALA A 113 -28.22 -12.43 24.55
C ALA A 113 -27.52 -12.37 25.92
N GLY A 114 -27.70 -11.27 26.67
CA GLY A 114 -27.07 -11.04 27.98
C GLY A 114 -25.59 -10.65 27.91
N ASP A 115 -25.11 -10.27 26.73
CA ASP A 115 -23.69 -9.97 26.48
C ASP A 115 -23.35 -8.49 26.55
N ILE A 116 -24.34 -7.63 26.81
CA ILE A 116 -24.12 -6.23 27.20
C ILE A 116 -24.48 -6.04 28.66
N TYR A 117 -23.60 -5.40 29.42
CA TYR A 117 -23.85 -5.03 30.82
C TYR A 117 -23.34 -3.62 31.11
N GLU A 118 -23.93 -2.96 32.10
CA GLU A 118 -23.48 -1.64 32.55
C GLU A 118 -22.29 -1.77 33.50
N GLY A 119 -21.31 -0.89 33.37
CA GLY A 119 -20.17 -0.79 34.27
C GLY A 119 -19.58 0.62 34.30
N THR A 120 -18.62 0.83 35.19
CA THR A 120 -17.80 2.05 35.20
C THR A 120 -16.47 1.72 34.55
N TYR A 121 -16.09 2.46 33.51
CA TYR A 121 -14.73 2.40 32.97
C TYR A 121 -13.95 3.61 33.43
N GLU A 122 -12.76 3.37 33.98
CA GLU A 122 -11.76 4.39 34.23
C GLU A 122 -10.47 4.07 33.46
N GLY A 123 -9.88 5.06 32.80
CA GLY A 123 -8.58 4.87 32.15
C GLY A 123 -8.15 5.95 31.17
N TRP A 124 -6.95 5.77 30.64
CA TRP A 124 -6.32 6.67 29.67
C TRP A 124 -6.92 6.51 28.27
N PHE A 125 -7.60 7.53 27.75
CA PHE A 125 -8.21 7.55 26.42
C PHE A 125 -7.37 8.35 25.42
N CYS A 126 -6.97 7.73 24.31
CA CYS A 126 -6.29 8.42 23.22
C CYS A 126 -7.30 8.84 22.15
N VAL A 127 -7.50 10.17 22.01
CA VAL A 127 -8.40 10.76 21.01
C VAL A 127 -8.00 10.43 19.57
N GLY A 128 -6.69 10.33 19.29
CA GLY A 128 -6.21 9.97 17.94
C GLY A 128 -6.53 8.53 17.55
N CYS A 129 -6.37 7.58 18.48
CA CYS A 129 -6.73 6.17 18.25
C CYS A 129 -8.24 5.91 18.39
N GLU A 130 -8.99 6.88 18.95
CA GLU A 130 -10.36 6.70 19.46
C GLU A 130 -10.50 5.44 20.34
N ALA A 131 -9.47 5.13 21.13
CA ALA A 131 -9.39 3.92 21.92
C ALA A 131 -8.69 4.16 23.26
N PHE A 132 -9.10 3.41 24.27
CA PHE A 132 -8.43 3.36 25.58
C PHE A 132 -7.05 2.70 25.47
N LYS A 133 -6.15 3.13 26.34
CA LYS A 133 -4.77 2.66 26.48
C LYS A 133 -4.55 2.20 27.92
N GLN A 134 -3.91 1.06 28.10
CA GLN A 134 -3.43 0.67 29.43
C GLN A 134 -2.15 1.43 29.73
N GLU A 135 -1.82 1.62 31.01
CA GLU A 135 -0.62 2.35 31.43
C GLU A 135 0.67 1.70 30.86
N LYS A 136 0.69 0.37 30.76
CA LYS A 136 1.77 -0.40 30.14
C LYS A 136 1.94 -0.16 28.62
N ASP A 137 0.90 0.31 27.95
CA ASP A 137 0.91 0.57 26.50
C ASP A 137 1.39 2.00 26.19
N LEU A 138 1.64 2.82 27.22
CA LEU A 138 2.13 4.19 27.07
C LEU A 138 3.65 4.22 27.09
N VAL A 139 4.24 5.01 26.18
CA VAL A 139 5.68 5.27 26.14
C VAL A 139 5.88 6.70 26.63
N ASP A 140 6.57 6.87 27.75
CA ASP A 140 6.74 8.16 28.43
C ASP A 140 5.40 8.89 28.71
N GLY A 141 4.36 8.14 29.08
CA GLY A 141 3.01 8.65 29.33
C GLY A 141 2.24 9.08 28.07
N LYS A 142 2.75 8.76 26.87
CA LYS A 142 2.14 9.11 25.59
C LYS A 142 1.67 7.88 24.82
N CYS A 143 0.65 8.06 23.98
CA CYS A 143 0.24 7.03 23.03
C CYS A 143 1.36 6.78 22.00
N PRO A 144 1.78 5.53 21.76
CA PRO A 144 2.89 5.22 20.84
C PRO A 144 2.56 5.55 19.38
N GLU A 145 1.27 5.54 19.00
CA GLU A 145 0.85 5.82 17.62
C GLU A 145 0.80 7.31 17.31
N HIS A 146 0.26 8.11 18.24
CA HIS A 146 -0.03 9.54 18.01
C HIS A 146 0.93 10.49 18.73
N LEU A 147 1.77 9.97 19.61
CA LEU A 147 2.75 10.72 20.41
C LEU A 147 2.12 11.85 21.25
N THR A 148 0.83 11.71 21.57
CA THR A 148 0.05 12.61 22.44
C THR A 148 -0.23 11.96 23.78
N THR A 149 -0.31 12.77 24.85
CA THR A 149 -0.75 12.31 26.18
C THR A 149 -2.24 11.98 26.15
N PRO A 150 -2.64 10.72 26.46
CA PRO A 150 -4.04 10.35 26.62
C PRO A 150 -4.72 11.10 27.78
N GLN A 151 -6.04 11.18 27.78
CA GLN A 151 -6.81 11.82 28.85
C GLN A 151 -7.37 10.77 29.82
N TRP A 152 -7.32 11.01 31.13
CA TRP A 152 -8.01 10.15 32.09
C TRP A 152 -9.51 10.42 32.03
N ILE A 153 -10.29 9.37 31.81
CA ILE A 153 -11.76 9.44 31.72
C ILE A 153 -12.34 8.39 32.67
N GLU A 154 -13.32 8.80 33.49
CA GLU A 154 -14.16 7.91 34.29
C GLU A 154 -15.62 8.09 33.86
N GLU A 155 -16.21 7.06 33.27
CA GLU A 155 -17.56 7.12 32.69
C GLU A 155 -18.33 5.83 32.94
N LYS A 156 -19.62 5.98 33.22
CA LYS A 156 -20.57 4.86 33.24
C LYS A 156 -20.92 4.51 31.81
N ASN A 157 -20.53 3.31 31.38
CA ASN A 157 -20.65 2.85 30.00
C ASN A 157 -21.25 1.44 29.96
N TYR A 158 -21.74 1.05 28.78
CA TYR A 158 -22.12 -0.32 28.49
C TYR A 158 -20.94 -1.08 27.91
N PHE A 159 -20.80 -2.33 28.33
CA PHE A 159 -19.69 -3.21 27.97
C PHE A 159 -20.18 -4.45 27.28
N PHE A 160 -19.46 -4.86 26.24
CA PHE A 160 -19.64 -6.15 25.59
C PHE A 160 -18.74 -7.21 26.23
N ARG A 161 -19.31 -8.37 26.52
CA ARG A 161 -18.66 -9.56 27.09
C ARG A 161 -17.70 -10.25 26.10
N LEU A 162 -16.75 -9.52 25.55
CA LEU A 162 -15.79 -10.02 24.56
C LEU A 162 -15.00 -11.23 25.08
N LYS A 163 -14.69 -11.27 26.39
CA LYS A 163 -13.98 -12.40 27.02
C LYS A 163 -14.70 -13.75 26.84
N LYS A 164 -16.03 -13.75 26.83
CA LYS A 164 -16.86 -14.95 26.58
C LYS A 164 -16.58 -15.59 25.23
N TYR A 165 -16.12 -14.80 24.25
CA TYR A 165 -15.93 -15.22 22.86
C TYR A 165 -14.50 -15.69 22.54
N GLN A 166 -13.59 -15.70 23.50
CA GLN A 166 -12.21 -16.13 23.27
C GLN A 166 -12.10 -17.55 22.68
N GLN A 167 -12.73 -18.54 23.32
CA GLN A 167 -12.71 -19.92 22.81
C GLN A 167 -13.50 -20.09 21.50
N PRO A 168 -14.73 -19.54 21.34
CA PRO A 168 -15.43 -19.54 20.06
C PRO A 168 -14.61 -18.97 18.88
N LEU A 169 -13.82 -17.91 19.12
CA LEU A 169 -12.93 -17.34 18.10
C LEU A 169 -11.77 -18.27 17.78
N LEU A 170 -11.10 -18.85 18.79
CA LEU A 170 -10.03 -19.85 18.56
C LEU A 170 -10.54 -21.04 17.74
N ASP A 171 -11.74 -21.55 18.07
CA ASP A 171 -12.38 -22.64 17.33
C ASP A 171 -12.77 -22.23 15.90
N HIS A 172 -13.09 -20.95 15.68
CA HIS A 172 -13.36 -20.41 14.35
C HIS A 172 -12.08 -20.39 13.50
N PHE A 173 -10.98 -19.83 14.01
CA PHE A 173 -9.68 -19.83 13.33
C PHE A 173 -9.15 -21.25 13.05
N ALA A 174 -9.38 -22.19 13.95
CA ALA A 174 -8.98 -23.59 13.76
C ALA A 174 -9.76 -24.26 12.61
N ARG A 175 -11.05 -23.93 12.45
CA ARG A 175 -11.91 -24.46 11.37
C ARG A 175 -11.71 -23.74 10.04
N HIS A 176 -11.32 -22.47 10.09
CA HIS A 176 -11.16 -21.58 8.93
C HIS A 176 -9.76 -20.95 8.97
N PRO A 177 -8.68 -21.71 8.70
CA PRO A 177 -7.32 -21.18 8.69
C PRO A 177 -7.13 -20.04 7.68
N GLU A 178 -7.97 -19.99 6.63
CA GLU A 178 -8.02 -18.95 5.60
C GLU A 178 -8.72 -17.66 6.03
N PHE A 179 -9.38 -17.64 7.20
CA PHE A 179 -10.18 -16.51 7.66
C PHE A 179 -9.40 -15.19 7.73
N LEU A 180 -8.10 -15.24 8.02
CA LEU A 180 -7.23 -14.07 8.03
C LEU A 180 -5.97 -14.32 7.22
N GLU A 181 -5.79 -13.50 6.18
CA GLU A 181 -4.57 -13.40 5.39
C GLU A 181 -3.96 -11.98 5.48
N PRO A 182 -2.64 -11.83 5.34
CA PRO A 182 -1.63 -12.88 5.22
C PRO A 182 -1.43 -13.69 6.52
N VAL A 183 -0.92 -14.92 6.41
CA VAL A 183 -0.59 -15.82 7.54
C VAL A 183 0.15 -15.14 8.71
N GLY A 184 1.06 -14.20 8.43
CA GLY A 184 1.75 -13.44 9.48
C GLY A 184 0.79 -12.71 10.42
N ARG A 185 -0.25 -12.08 9.87
CA ARG A 185 -1.31 -11.37 10.64
C ARG A 185 -2.17 -12.36 11.43
N ARG A 186 -2.52 -13.50 10.83
CA ARG A 186 -3.24 -14.59 11.52
C ARG A 186 -2.51 -15.03 12.79
N ASN A 187 -1.21 -15.27 12.68
CA ASN A 187 -0.40 -15.72 13.80
C ASN A 187 -0.31 -14.66 14.92
N GLU A 188 -0.31 -13.37 14.58
CA GLU A 188 -0.37 -12.28 15.55
C GLU A 188 -1.69 -12.26 16.31
N ILE A 189 -2.82 -12.40 15.61
CA ILE A 189 -4.15 -12.44 16.23
C ILE A 189 -4.34 -13.70 17.08
N LEU A 190 -3.86 -14.85 16.63
CA LEU A 190 -3.92 -16.08 17.43
C LEU A 190 -3.16 -15.94 18.75
N ARG A 191 -1.95 -15.38 18.74
CA ARG A 191 -1.20 -15.10 19.98
C ARG A 191 -1.93 -14.14 20.90
N LEU A 192 -2.62 -13.13 20.34
CA LEU A 192 -3.45 -12.22 21.12
C LEU A 192 -4.62 -12.97 21.78
N LEU A 193 -5.32 -13.84 21.04
CA LEU A 193 -6.42 -14.64 21.58
C LEU A 193 -5.95 -15.61 22.68
N GLU A 194 -4.78 -16.23 22.49
CA GLU A 194 -4.15 -17.12 23.49
C GLU A 194 -3.75 -16.37 24.76
N SER A 195 -3.38 -15.08 24.65
CA SER A 195 -3.01 -14.24 25.79
C SER A 195 -4.19 -13.81 26.68
N GLY A 196 -5.43 -13.97 26.20
CA GLY A 196 -6.64 -13.59 26.91
C GLY A 196 -7.32 -12.35 26.34
N LEU A 197 -8.66 -12.35 26.35
CA LEU A 197 -9.48 -11.20 25.99
C LEU A 197 -10.08 -10.52 27.23
N GLU A 198 -10.20 -9.19 27.14
CA GLU A 198 -10.91 -8.37 28.12
C GLU A 198 -12.21 -7.82 27.49
N ASP A 199 -13.21 -7.60 28.34
CA ASP A 199 -14.47 -6.98 27.95
C ASP A 199 -14.24 -5.54 27.51
N ILE A 200 -14.99 -5.09 26.52
CA ILE A 200 -14.78 -3.77 25.88
C ILE A 200 -15.99 -2.88 26.06
N SER A 201 -15.76 -1.59 26.27
CA SER A 201 -16.83 -0.60 26.25
C SER A 201 -17.39 -0.44 24.84
N VAL A 202 -18.71 -0.52 24.70
CA VAL A 202 -19.47 -0.38 23.45
C VAL A 202 -20.35 0.86 23.43
N SER A 203 -20.24 1.71 24.45
CA SER A 203 -20.94 3.01 24.49
C SER A 203 -20.10 4.11 25.11
N ARG A 204 -20.56 5.35 24.96
CA ARG A 204 -20.00 6.54 25.62
C ARG A 204 -21.12 7.37 26.23
N ALA A 205 -20.93 7.77 27.48
CA ALA A 205 -21.76 8.78 28.12
C ALA A 205 -21.35 10.18 27.64
N GLY A 206 -22.32 11.08 27.42
CA GLY A 206 -22.03 12.49 27.12
C GLY A 206 -21.55 12.81 25.69
N GLN A 207 -21.42 11.82 24.80
CA GLN A 207 -21.16 12.06 23.38
C GLN A 207 -22.44 12.51 22.67
N ALA A 208 -22.43 13.74 22.13
CA ALA A 208 -23.61 14.32 21.47
C ALA A 208 -23.84 13.83 20.03
N TRP A 209 -22.83 13.22 19.41
CA TRP A 209 -22.84 12.83 17.99
C TRP A 209 -22.60 11.32 17.83
N GLY A 210 -23.61 10.62 17.32
CA GLY A 210 -23.62 9.18 17.08
C GLY A 210 -25.02 8.57 17.23
N ILE A 211 -25.10 7.24 17.23
CA ILE A 211 -26.38 6.51 17.34
C ILE A 211 -26.68 6.15 18.81
N PRO A 212 -27.80 6.60 19.40
CA PRO A 212 -28.18 6.25 20.76
C PRO A 212 -28.47 4.76 20.93
N LEU A 213 -28.21 4.20 22.11
CA LEU A 213 -28.58 2.82 22.42
C LEU A 213 -30.11 2.66 22.54
N PRO A 214 -30.68 1.50 22.14
CA PRO A 214 -32.12 1.28 22.15
C PRO A 214 -32.77 1.34 23.55
N TRP A 215 -32.06 0.84 24.57
CA TRP A 215 -32.54 0.78 25.96
C TRP A 215 -32.09 1.97 26.82
N ASP A 216 -31.10 2.73 26.36
CA ASP A 216 -30.60 3.92 27.04
C ASP A 216 -30.25 5.02 26.03
N PRO A 217 -31.24 5.85 25.64
CA PRO A 217 -31.05 6.92 24.67
C PRO A 217 -30.07 8.01 25.11
N SER A 218 -29.67 8.04 26.38
CA SER A 218 -28.67 9.00 26.88
C SER A 218 -27.22 8.55 26.63
N SER A 219 -27.04 7.27 26.25
CA SER A 219 -25.75 6.69 25.90
C SER A 219 -25.67 6.45 24.39
N VAL A 220 -24.53 6.81 23.80
CA VAL A 220 -24.29 6.67 22.35
C VAL A 220 -23.39 5.48 22.09
N ALA A 221 -23.68 4.72 21.03
CA ALA A 221 -22.86 3.61 20.58
C ALA A 221 -21.42 4.06 20.32
N TYR A 222 -20.45 3.30 20.83
CA TYR A 222 -19.04 3.53 20.58
C TYR A 222 -18.74 3.37 19.09
N VAL A 223 -17.88 4.25 18.55
CA VAL A 223 -17.58 4.35 17.12
C VAL A 223 -17.25 3.03 16.45
N TRP A 224 -16.49 2.12 17.08
CA TRP A 224 -16.20 0.82 16.47
C TRP A 224 -17.37 -0.16 16.51
N PHE A 225 -18.21 -0.09 17.55
CA PHE A 225 -19.42 -0.90 17.63
C PHE A 225 -20.43 -0.50 16.56
N ASP A 226 -20.52 0.80 16.30
CA ASP A 226 -21.27 1.43 15.23
C ASP A 226 -20.68 1.12 13.84
N ALA A 227 -19.41 1.49 13.61
CA ALA A 227 -18.74 1.34 12.32
C ALA A 227 -18.73 -0.10 11.79
N LEU A 228 -18.46 -1.11 12.62
CA LEU A 228 -18.28 -2.49 12.15
C LEU A 228 -19.55 -3.10 11.52
N ILE A 229 -20.75 -2.67 11.93
CA ILE A 229 -22.01 -3.18 11.34
C ILE A 229 -22.29 -2.59 9.95
N ASN A 230 -21.49 -1.62 9.47
CA ASN A 230 -21.66 -1.03 8.14
C ASN A 230 -21.73 -2.11 7.05
N TYR A 231 -20.92 -3.17 7.17
CA TYR A 231 -20.82 -4.24 6.18
C TYR A 231 -22.15 -4.98 6.00
N ALA A 232 -22.82 -5.31 7.10
CA ALA A 232 -24.10 -6.02 7.06
C ALA A 232 -25.28 -5.06 6.82
N SER A 233 -25.24 -3.87 7.41
CA SER A 233 -26.31 -2.87 7.30
C SER A 233 -26.41 -2.24 5.90
N ALA A 234 -25.29 -2.10 5.19
CA ALA A 234 -25.29 -1.65 3.79
C ALA A 234 -26.10 -2.60 2.89
N VAL A 235 -26.00 -3.90 3.16
CA VAL A 235 -26.76 -4.94 2.46
C VAL A 235 -28.05 -5.31 3.18
N GLY A 236 -28.60 -4.47 4.05
CA GLY A 236 -29.97 -4.60 4.52
C GLY A 236 -30.16 -5.22 5.91
N PHE A 237 -29.11 -5.51 6.68
CA PHE A 237 -29.29 -5.92 8.07
C PHE A 237 -30.10 -4.87 8.86
N GLY A 238 -31.20 -5.30 9.48
CA GLY A 238 -32.15 -4.42 10.19
C GLY A 238 -33.06 -3.55 9.32
N SER A 239 -32.94 -3.59 7.98
CA SER A 239 -33.70 -2.70 7.08
C SER A 239 -34.31 -3.37 5.84
N ASP A 240 -33.62 -4.31 5.21
CA ASP A 240 -34.07 -5.07 4.04
C ASP A 240 -33.58 -6.52 4.12
N ARG A 241 -34.49 -7.43 4.44
CA ARG A 241 -34.16 -8.85 4.62
C ARG A 241 -33.74 -9.53 3.31
N ALA A 242 -34.35 -9.16 2.18
CA ALA A 242 -34.08 -9.82 0.90
C ALA A 242 -32.69 -9.45 0.37
N LEU A 243 -32.28 -8.20 0.54
CA LEU A 243 -30.93 -7.77 0.21
C LEU A 243 -29.89 -8.45 1.12
N PHE A 244 -30.22 -8.61 2.40
CA PHE A 244 -29.32 -9.22 3.38
C PHE A 244 -29.08 -10.70 3.09
N ASP A 245 -30.16 -11.45 2.83
CA ASP A 245 -30.09 -12.86 2.48
C ASP A 245 -29.35 -13.10 1.14
N ARG A 246 -29.33 -12.11 0.23
CA ARG A 246 -28.59 -12.21 -1.04
C ARG A 246 -27.07 -12.09 -0.83
N TRP A 247 -26.63 -11.10 -0.04
CA TRP A 247 -25.22 -10.70 0.00
C TRP A 247 -24.47 -11.12 1.26
N TRP A 248 -25.13 -11.28 2.40
CA TRP A 248 -24.46 -11.68 3.65
C TRP A 248 -24.36 -13.21 3.77
N PRO A 249 -23.26 -13.78 4.31
CA PRO A 249 -22.04 -13.13 4.82
C PRO A 249 -21.13 -12.60 3.73
N ALA A 250 -20.36 -11.53 4.02
CA ALA A 250 -19.33 -11.04 3.11
C ALA A 250 -18.29 -12.13 2.79
N ASP A 251 -17.86 -12.19 1.53
CA ASP A 251 -16.82 -13.11 1.09
C ASP A 251 -15.43 -12.60 1.47
N LEU A 252 -15.22 -11.28 1.42
CA LEU A 252 -13.93 -10.67 1.73
C LEU A 252 -14.06 -9.26 2.33
N HIS A 253 -13.39 -9.02 3.45
CA HIS A 253 -13.07 -7.69 3.95
C HIS A 253 -11.60 -7.35 3.64
N VAL A 254 -11.34 -6.28 2.90
CA VAL A 254 -9.99 -5.74 2.68
C VAL A 254 -9.76 -4.58 3.62
N ILE A 255 -8.73 -4.67 4.47
CA ILE A 255 -8.46 -3.68 5.52
C ILE A 255 -6.97 -3.40 5.67
N GLY A 256 -6.63 -2.25 6.23
CA GLY A 256 -5.29 -1.97 6.76
C GLY A 256 -4.93 -2.83 7.97
N LYS A 257 -3.64 -3.18 8.12
CA LYS A 257 -3.14 -4.03 9.23
C LYS A 257 -3.37 -3.44 10.63
N ASP A 258 -3.49 -2.11 10.75
CA ASP A 258 -3.74 -1.40 12.00
C ASP A 258 -5.11 -1.71 12.62
N ILE A 259 -6.08 -2.11 11.79
CA ILE A 259 -7.46 -2.37 12.23
C ILE A 259 -7.81 -3.86 12.25
N THR A 260 -6.80 -4.73 12.13
CA THR A 260 -6.96 -6.20 12.09
C THR A 260 -7.71 -6.74 13.30
N ARG A 261 -7.37 -6.30 14.52
CA ARG A 261 -8.03 -6.76 15.76
C ARG A 261 -9.53 -6.48 15.75
N PHE A 262 -9.95 -5.33 15.24
CA PHE A 262 -11.36 -4.98 15.18
C PHE A 262 -12.14 -5.94 14.26
N HIS A 263 -11.56 -6.29 13.11
CA HIS A 263 -12.23 -7.11 12.09
C HIS A 263 -12.16 -8.62 12.33
N THR A 264 -11.22 -9.08 13.14
CA THR A 264 -10.94 -10.51 13.32
C THR A 264 -11.17 -11.02 14.74
N VAL A 265 -11.41 -10.11 15.70
CA VAL A 265 -11.72 -10.45 17.09
C VAL A 265 -13.04 -9.82 17.51
N ILE A 266 -13.13 -8.48 17.48
CA ILE A 266 -14.29 -7.76 18.00
C ILE A 266 -15.52 -7.99 17.10
N TRP A 267 -15.35 -7.80 15.79
CA TRP A 267 -16.43 -7.93 14.83
C TRP A 267 -17.02 -9.35 14.78
N PRO A 268 -16.23 -10.43 14.66
CA PRO A 268 -16.80 -11.78 14.66
C PRO A 268 -17.44 -12.14 16.00
N ALA A 269 -16.92 -11.66 17.14
CA ALA A 269 -17.55 -11.87 18.43
C ALA A 269 -18.92 -11.16 18.55
N MET A 270 -19.04 -9.92 18.06
CA MET A 270 -20.32 -9.21 17.98
C MET A 270 -21.34 -9.97 17.13
N LEU A 271 -20.90 -10.48 15.97
CA LEU A 271 -21.74 -11.29 15.09
C LEU A 271 -22.17 -12.61 15.73
N MET A 272 -21.25 -13.32 16.39
CA MET A 272 -21.53 -14.56 17.11
C MET A 272 -22.57 -14.33 18.22
N SER A 273 -22.43 -13.24 18.99
CA SER A 273 -23.40 -12.85 20.02
C SER A 273 -24.78 -12.53 19.44
N ALA A 274 -24.82 -11.79 18.34
CA ALA A 274 -26.07 -11.43 17.66
C ALA A 274 -26.71 -12.60 16.87
N GLY A 275 -26.09 -13.79 16.84
CA GLY A 275 -26.56 -14.93 16.05
C GLY A 275 -26.49 -14.68 14.55
N VAL A 276 -25.52 -13.90 14.09
CA VAL A 276 -25.29 -13.56 12.67
C VAL A 276 -24.02 -14.25 12.17
N ALA A 277 -24.04 -14.73 10.92
CA ALA A 277 -22.88 -15.40 10.31
C ALA A 277 -21.67 -14.45 10.23
N THR A 278 -20.47 -14.96 10.52
CA THR A 278 -19.20 -14.25 10.35
C THR A 278 -18.85 -14.08 8.87
N PRO A 279 -18.06 -13.05 8.49
CA PRO A 279 -17.50 -12.98 7.15
C PRO A 279 -16.63 -14.20 6.85
N GLN A 280 -16.48 -14.56 5.58
CA GLN A 280 -15.68 -15.73 5.18
C GLN A 280 -14.18 -15.47 5.30
N GLN A 281 -13.73 -14.27 4.94
CA GLN A 281 -12.31 -13.93 4.93
C GLN A 281 -12.05 -12.44 5.20
N VAL A 282 -10.91 -12.16 5.83
CA VAL A 282 -10.33 -10.84 6.03
C VAL A 282 -8.91 -10.84 5.44
N PHE A 283 -8.62 -9.86 4.60
CA PHE A 283 -7.27 -9.61 4.08
C PHE A 283 -6.74 -8.29 4.65
N ALA A 284 -5.68 -8.38 5.46
CA ALA A 284 -5.05 -7.26 6.14
C ALA A 284 -3.77 -6.82 5.42
N HIS A 285 -3.84 -5.76 4.61
CA HIS A 285 -2.71 -5.25 3.86
C HIS A 285 -1.76 -4.38 4.71
N GLY A 286 -0.51 -4.26 4.29
CA GLY A 286 0.48 -3.41 4.96
C GLY A 286 0.28 -1.91 4.71
N PHE A 287 1.11 -1.09 5.35
CA PHE A 287 1.06 0.36 5.17
C PHE A 287 1.67 0.80 3.85
N MET A 288 1.27 1.97 3.38
CA MET A 288 2.00 2.72 2.36
C MET A 288 2.81 3.83 3.03
N THR A 289 4.12 3.83 2.84
CA THR A 289 5.04 4.89 3.31
C THR A 289 5.43 5.83 2.16
N LEU A 290 6.00 6.99 2.51
CA LEU A 290 6.66 7.90 1.59
C LEU A 290 8.15 7.96 1.98
N ASN A 291 9.04 7.46 1.12
CA ASN A 291 10.49 7.39 1.36
C ASN A 291 10.83 6.76 2.74
N GLY A 292 10.16 5.66 3.09
CA GLY A 292 10.30 4.92 4.33
C GLY A 292 9.62 5.57 5.56
N GLN A 293 9.00 6.75 5.40
CA GLN A 293 8.29 7.42 6.49
C GLN A 293 6.78 7.18 6.42
N ARG A 294 6.14 6.98 7.58
CA ARG A 294 4.67 6.93 7.65
C ARG A 294 4.08 8.24 7.10
N MET A 295 3.00 8.12 6.34
CA MET A 295 2.23 9.27 5.87
C MET A 295 1.56 9.96 7.06
N SER A 296 1.84 11.25 7.25
CA SER A 296 1.24 12.07 8.30
C SER A 296 1.13 13.52 7.87
N LYS A 297 0.00 14.16 8.24
CA LYS A 297 -0.20 15.60 8.06
C LYS A 297 0.87 16.41 8.79
N THR A 298 1.23 15.99 10.00
CA THR A 298 2.17 16.75 10.85
C THR A 298 3.61 16.65 10.37
N LEU A 299 3.97 15.56 9.67
CA LEU A 299 5.30 15.36 9.09
C LEU A 299 5.41 15.89 7.65
N GLY A 300 4.30 16.35 7.05
CA GLY A 300 4.28 16.81 5.65
C GLY A 300 4.48 15.70 4.62
N THR A 301 4.29 14.43 5.01
CA THR A 301 4.56 13.24 4.19
C THR A 301 3.33 12.67 3.49
N ILE A 302 2.24 13.45 3.41
CA ILE A 302 1.02 13.02 2.73
C ILE A 302 1.15 13.23 1.23
N VAL A 303 0.77 12.19 0.48
CA VAL A 303 0.59 12.26 -0.96
C VAL A 303 -0.90 12.25 -1.25
N ASP A 304 -1.39 13.29 -1.94
CA ASP A 304 -2.73 13.31 -2.50
C ASP A 304 -2.78 12.36 -3.71
N PRO A 305 -3.67 11.35 -3.71
CA PRO A 305 -3.73 10.38 -4.80
C PRO A 305 -4.23 10.99 -6.12
N VAL A 306 -5.04 12.05 -6.09
CA VAL A 306 -5.50 12.77 -7.29
C VAL A 306 -4.34 13.56 -7.87
N GLU A 307 -3.51 14.18 -7.03
CA GLU A 307 -2.27 14.83 -7.49
C GLU A 307 -1.35 13.80 -8.15
N ALA A 308 -1.09 12.66 -7.51
CA ALA A 308 -0.27 11.59 -8.07
C ALA A 308 -0.83 11.07 -9.42
N ALA A 309 -2.14 10.90 -9.52
CA ALA A 309 -2.81 10.52 -10.75
C ALA A 309 -2.71 11.62 -11.83
N SER A 310 -2.77 12.90 -11.47
CA SER A 310 -2.69 14.01 -12.43
C SER A 310 -1.34 14.08 -13.17
N ARG A 311 -0.25 13.64 -12.52
CA ARG A 311 1.10 13.73 -13.09
C ARG A 311 1.33 12.77 -14.26
N PHE A 312 0.86 11.53 -14.14
CA PHE A 312 1.13 10.47 -15.12
C PHE A 312 -0.12 9.78 -15.67
N GLY A 313 -1.26 9.92 -15.01
CA GLY A 313 -2.54 9.29 -15.33
C GLY A 313 -3.04 8.40 -14.19
N VAL A 314 -4.34 8.13 -14.21
CA VAL A 314 -5.02 7.26 -13.23
C VAL A 314 -4.53 5.81 -13.32
N ASP A 315 -4.56 5.23 -14.51
CA ASP A 315 -4.13 3.85 -14.73
C ASP A 315 -2.65 3.61 -14.38
N PRO A 316 -1.70 4.52 -14.71
CA PRO A 316 -0.34 4.43 -14.22
C PRO A 316 -0.22 4.39 -12.69
N LEU A 317 -0.98 5.21 -11.96
CA LEU A 317 -0.98 5.17 -10.49
C LEU A 317 -1.50 3.82 -9.99
N ARG A 318 -2.60 3.34 -10.56
CA ARG A 318 -3.19 2.05 -10.21
C ARG A 318 -2.21 0.89 -10.47
N LEU A 319 -1.55 0.89 -11.62
CA LEU A 319 -0.51 -0.10 -11.93
C LEU A 319 0.64 -0.04 -10.93
N TYR A 320 1.12 1.17 -10.60
CA TYR A 320 2.20 1.33 -9.63
C TYR A 320 1.82 0.72 -8.28
N LEU A 321 0.64 1.09 -7.75
CA LEU A 321 0.14 0.60 -6.46
C LEU A 321 -0.02 -0.93 -6.44
N VAL A 322 -0.37 -1.55 -7.57
CA VAL A 322 -0.61 -3.00 -7.65
C VAL A 322 0.66 -3.80 -7.94
N LYS A 323 1.51 -3.33 -8.85
CA LYS A 323 2.67 -4.08 -9.36
C LYS A 323 3.93 -3.87 -8.53
N GLU A 324 4.12 -2.67 -7.97
CA GLU A 324 5.33 -2.32 -7.23
C GLU A 324 5.27 -2.77 -5.76
N VAL A 325 4.06 -2.84 -5.20
CA VAL A 325 3.84 -3.20 -3.80
C VAL A 325 3.35 -4.64 -3.71
N SER A 326 4.06 -5.47 -2.93
CA SER A 326 3.58 -6.82 -2.62
C SER A 326 2.37 -6.73 -1.69
N PHE A 327 1.18 -7.00 -2.24
CA PHE A 327 -0.07 -6.94 -1.50
C PHE A 327 -0.04 -7.85 -0.26
N GLY A 328 -0.31 -7.28 0.91
CA GLY A 328 -0.14 -7.93 2.22
C GLY A 328 1.08 -7.42 3.01
N GLY A 329 2.15 -7.03 2.31
CA GLY A 329 3.32 -6.39 2.91
C GLY A 329 3.21 -4.87 2.99
N ASP A 330 4.16 -4.24 3.68
CA ASP A 330 4.32 -2.78 3.64
C ASP A 330 4.92 -2.38 2.28
N GLY A 331 4.39 -1.29 1.71
CA GLY A 331 4.85 -0.67 0.49
C GLY A 331 5.46 0.70 0.75
N ASP A 332 6.37 1.10 -0.14
CA ASP A 332 6.96 2.44 -0.11
C ASP A 332 6.74 3.15 -1.44
N PHE A 333 6.20 4.35 -1.37
CA PHE A 333 6.05 5.25 -2.51
C PHE A 333 7.21 6.24 -2.54
N SER A 334 7.75 6.47 -3.73
CA SER A 334 8.57 7.65 -4.02
C SER A 334 8.24 8.19 -5.41
N TRP A 335 8.36 9.50 -5.58
CA TRP A 335 8.09 10.15 -6.86
C TRP A 335 9.07 9.70 -7.94
N GLU A 336 10.33 9.47 -7.56
CA GLU A 336 11.39 8.97 -8.40
C GLU A 336 11.05 7.57 -8.93
N ARG A 337 10.66 6.66 -8.03
CA ARG A 337 10.31 5.29 -8.38
C ARG A 337 9.02 5.24 -9.20
N TYR A 338 8.03 6.06 -8.87
CA TYR A 338 6.81 6.17 -9.66
C TYR A 338 7.08 6.66 -11.10
N SER A 339 7.91 7.70 -11.26
CA SER A 339 8.35 8.20 -12.58
C SER A 339 9.18 7.18 -13.36
N GLU A 340 10.07 6.45 -12.67
CA GLU A 340 10.85 5.36 -13.26
C GLU A 340 9.92 4.26 -13.81
N ARG A 341 9.01 3.74 -12.99
CA ARG A 341 8.08 2.67 -13.40
C ARG A 341 7.17 3.12 -14.53
N TYR A 342 6.68 4.37 -14.52
CA TYR A 342 5.95 4.94 -15.65
C TYR A 342 6.75 4.84 -16.95
N ASN A 343 8.00 5.31 -16.94
CA ASN A 343 8.82 5.33 -18.15
C ASN A 343 9.21 3.91 -18.60
N VAL A 344 9.59 3.03 -17.67
CA VAL A 344 10.06 1.67 -17.96
C VAL A 344 8.89 0.78 -18.38
N ASP A 345 7.89 0.61 -17.54
CA ASP A 345 6.82 -0.38 -17.73
C ASP A 345 5.78 0.08 -18.76
N LEU A 346 5.52 1.37 -18.87
CA LEU A 346 4.47 1.91 -19.74
C LEU A 346 5.03 2.53 -21.01
N ALA A 347 5.79 3.62 -20.91
CA ALA A 347 6.23 4.35 -22.11
C ALA A 347 7.15 3.51 -23.01
N ASN A 348 8.21 2.93 -22.43
CA ASN A 348 9.24 2.21 -23.17
C ASN A 348 8.88 0.77 -23.52
N ASN A 349 8.07 0.12 -22.69
CA ASN A 349 7.70 -1.29 -22.86
C ASN A 349 6.35 -1.43 -23.57
N LEU A 350 5.23 -1.43 -22.83
CA LEU A 350 3.90 -1.70 -23.39
C LEU A 350 3.48 -0.68 -24.46
N GLY A 351 3.61 0.62 -24.18
CA GLY A 351 3.20 1.70 -25.07
C GLY A 351 3.98 1.71 -26.39
N ASN A 352 5.30 1.51 -26.31
CA ASN A 352 6.16 1.38 -27.48
C ASN A 352 5.85 0.11 -28.27
N LEU A 353 5.61 -1.02 -27.60
CA LEU A 353 5.23 -2.28 -28.26
C LEU A 353 3.96 -2.10 -29.10
N VAL A 354 2.89 -1.56 -28.50
CA VAL A 354 1.61 -1.30 -29.20
C VAL A 354 1.83 -0.40 -30.41
N SER A 355 2.58 0.69 -30.23
CA SER A 355 2.85 1.67 -31.30
C SER A 355 3.65 1.05 -32.44
N ARG A 356 4.70 0.26 -32.15
CA ARG A 356 5.56 -0.39 -33.15
C ARG A 356 4.80 -1.44 -33.95
N VAL A 357 4.00 -2.29 -33.29
CA VAL A 357 3.23 -3.33 -33.97
C VAL A 357 2.17 -2.70 -34.88
N ALA A 358 1.44 -1.68 -34.41
CA ALA A 358 0.48 -0.95 -35.24
C ALA A 358 1.15 -0.27 -36.45
N ALA A 359 2.30 0.39 -36.25
CA ALA A 359 3.03 1.03 -37.34
C ALA A 359 3.53 0.03 -38.39
N MET A 360 4.03 -1.14 -37.97
CA MET A 360 4.45 -2.20 -38.90
C MET A 360 3.25 -2.80 -39.64
N ALA A 361 2.13 -3.02 -38.97
CA ALA A 361 0.90 -3.51 -39.60
C ALA A 361 0.39 -2.53 -40.67
N HIS A 362 0.38 -1.22 -40.39
CA HIS A 362 0.05 -0.21 -41.41
C HIS A 362 1.04 -0.19 -42.56
N ARG A 363 2.35 -0.15 -42.24
CA ARG A 363 3.40 -0.03 -43.25
C ARG A 363 3.43 -1.21 -44.21
N TYR A 364 3.23 -2.43 -43.71
CA TYR A 364 3.41 -3.64 -44.51
C TYR A 364 2.10 -4.28 -44.96
N ARG A 365 0.97 -4.01 -44.27
CA ARG A 365 -0.32 -4.66 -44.51
C ARG A 365 -1.51 -3.70 -44.47
N GLN A 366 -1.27 -2.40 -44.60
CA GLN A 366 -2.34 -1.37 -44.59
C GLN A 366 -3.24 -1.42 -43.34
N GLY A 367 -2.73 -1.98 -42.25
CA GLY A 367 -3.43 -2.08 -40.96
C GLY A 367 -4.23 -3.37 -40.79
N LEU A 368 -4.49 -4.12 -41.88
CA LEU A 368 -5.29 -5.34 -41.84
C LEU A 368 -4.40 -6.59 -41.72
N LEU A 369 -4.58 -7.36 -40.66
CA LEU A 369 -3.90 -8.63 -40.42
C LEU A 369 -4.91 -9.76 -40.47
N SER A 370 -4.82 -10.58 -41.52
CA SER A 370 -5.60 -11.81 -41.66
C SER A 370 -4.74 -13.03 -41.29
N PRO A 371 -5.30 -14.04 -40.59
CA PRO A 371 -4.58 -15.29 -40.31
C PRO A 371 -4.12 -15.98 -41.60
N THR A 372 -2.84 -16.33 -41.69
CA THR A 372 -2.26 -17.00 -42.87
C THR A 372 -1.91 -18.47 -42.62
N GLY A 373 -2.00 -18.95 -41.38
CA GLY A 373 -1.53 -20.29 -40.98
C GLY A 373 0.00 -20.44 -40.89
N ALA A 374 0.79 -19.45 -41.33
CA ALA A 374 2.26 -19.45 -41.26
C ALA A 374 2.82 -18.99 -39.89
N GLY A 375 1.99 -18.99 -38.85
CA GLY A 375 2.32 -18.56 -37.49
C GLY A 375 3.17 -19.57 -36.74
N THR A 376 3.65 -19.16 -35.57
CA THR A 376 4.35 -20.06 -34.64
C THR A 376 3.63 -20.08 -33.31
N ASP A 377 3.54 -21.26 -32.71
CA ASP A 377 2.87 -21.43 -31.41
C ASP A 377 3.68 -20.92 -30.20
N GLN A 378 4.78 -20.18 -30.43
CA GLN A 378 5.66 -19.72 -29.36
C GLN A 378 4.93 -18.82 -28.36
N LEU A 379 4.28 -17.75 -28.84
CA LEU A 379 3.52 -16.84 -27.98
C LEU A 379 2.22 -17.47 -27.48
N ALA A 380 1.56 -18.31 -28.30
CA ALA A 380 0.33 -19.01 -27.91
C ALA A 380 0.54 -19.94 -26.70
N ARG A 381 1.60 -20.76 -26.71
CA ARG A 381 1.92 -21.63 -25.56
C ARG A 381 2.28 -20.85 -24.30
N LEU A 382 3.03 -19.75 -24.44
CA LEU A 382 3.35 -18.90 -23.29
C LEU A 382 2.10 -18.22 -22.73
N ALA A 383 1.21 -17.75 -23.61
CA ALA A 383 -0.05 -17.11 -23.24
C ALA A 383 -0.93 -18.01 -22.38
N GLU A 384 -1.06 -19.29 -22.74
CA GLU A 384 -1.81 -20.28 -21.92
C GLU A 384 -1.24 -20.38 -20.49
N GLN A 385 0.09 -20.49 -20.37
CA GLN A 385 0.76 -20.52 -19.06
C GLN A 385 0.58 -19.20 -18.29
N VAL A 386 0.69 -18.06 -18.97
CA VAL A 386 0.51 -16.73 -18.36
C VAL A 386 -0.90 -16.58 -17.80
N VAL A 387 -1.92 -16.98 -18.54
CA VAL A 387 -3.33 -16.89 -18.10
C VAL A 387 -3.59 -17.80 -16.90
N ALA A 388 -3.02 -19.02 -16.90
CA ALA A 388 -3.11 -19.92 -15.75
C ALA A 388 -2.46 -19.33 -14.50
N ASN A 389 -1.23 -18.82 -14.62
CA ASN A 389 -0.51 -18.18 -13.51
C ASN A 389 -1.21 -16.91 -13.02
N TYR A 390 -1.73 -16.10 -13.93
CA TYR A 390 -2.51 -14.92 -13.61
C TYR A 390 -3.73 -15.28 -12.76
N ARG A 391 -4.52 -16.28 -13.19
CA ARG A 391 -5.70 -16.73 -12.42
C ARG A 391 -5.32 -17.20 -11.02
N GLN A 392 -4.30 -18.05 -10.92
CA GLN A 392 -3.81 -18.54 -9.62
C GLN A 392 -3.44 -17.38 -8.69
N ALA A 393 -2.66 -16.41 -9.18
CA ALA A 393 -2.22 -15.27 -8.39
C ALA A 393 -3.41 -14.38 -7.98
N MET A 394 -4.32 -14.08 -8.90
CA MET A 394 -5.47 -13.20 -8.64
C MET A 394 -6.50 -13.86 -7.73
N ASP A 395 -6.69 -15.19 -7.82
CA ASP A 395 -7.57 -15.95 -6.93
C ASP A 395 -7.03 -16.01 -5.48
N SER A 396 -5.71 -15.95 -5.30
CA SER A 396 -5.06 -15.86 -3.98
C SER A 396 -4.73 -14.42 -3.55
N TYR A 397 -5.27 -13.42 -4.24
CA TYR A 397 -5.02 -11.99 -4.01
C TYR A 397 -3.54 -11.55 -4.11
N ALA A 398 -2.67 -12.34 -4.75
CA ALA A 398 -1.31 -11.94 -5.10
C ALA A 398 -1.32 -10.99 -6.32
N LEU A 399 -1.88 -9.79 -6.14
CA LEU A 399 -2.19 -8.86 -7.24
C LEU A 399 -0.95 -8.44 -8.04
N HIS A 400 0.18 -8.28 -7.34
CA HIS A 400 1.49 -7.96 -7.92
C HIS A 400 2.01 -9.08 -8.83
N ASP A 401 1.84 -10.35 -8.43
CA ASP A 401 2.19 -11.50 -9.26
C ASP A 401 1.26 -11.64 -10.47
N GLY A 402 -0.03 -11.32 -10.31
CA GLY A 402 -0.97 -11.21 -11.43
C GLY A 402 -0.53 -10.14 -12.44
N ALA A 403 -0.17 -8.95 -11.98
CA ALA A 403 0.38 -7.90 -12.84
C ALA A 403 1.68 -8.34 -13.54
N ALA A 404 2.60 -8.98 -12.81
CA ALA A 404 3.85 -9.51 -13.35
C ALA A 404 3.61 -10.59 -14.42
N ALA A 405 2.63 -11.48 -14.23
CA ALA A 405 2.25 -12.48 -15.21
C ALA A 405 1.79 -11.84 -16.53
N ALA A 406 0.95 -10.80 -16.47
CA ALA A 406 0.53 -10.06 -17.67
C ALA A 406 1.73 -9.38 -18.37
N TYR A 407 2.66 -8.81 -17.60
CA TYR A 407 3.88 -8.19 -18.13
C TYR A 407 4.85 -9.18 -18.76
N ARG A 408 4.91 -10.42 -18.27
CA ARG A 408 5.70 -11.49 -18.91
C ARG A 408 5.30 -11.72 -20.37
N LEU A 409 4.01 -11.61 -20.69
CA LEU A 409 3.54 -11.73 -22.08
C LEU A 409 3.97 -10.53 -22.93
N ILE A 410 3.96 -9.32 -22.36
CA ILE A 410 4.41 -8.08 -23.01
C ILE A 410 5.91 -8.18 -23.34
N ASP A 411 6.73 -8.60 -22.37
CA ASP A 411 8.17 -8.74 -22.53
C ASP A 411 8.51 -9.78 -23.60
N ALA A 412 7.90 -10.97 -23.52
CA ALA A 412 8.09 -12.02 -24.51
C ALA A 412 7.63 -11.60 -25.91
N THR A 413 6.63 -10.73 -26.03
CA THR A 413 6.20 -10.20 -27.33
C THR A 413 7.23 -9.23 -27.91
N ASN A 414 7.86 -8.39 -27.08
CA ASN A 414 8.97 -7.54 -27.51
C ASN A 414 10.16 -8.39 -28.01
N GLU A 415 10.53 -9.44 -27.26
CA GLU A 415 11.58 -10.38 -27.65
C GLU A 415 11.24 -11.11 -28.95
N PHE A 416 9.99 -11.56 -29.09
CA PHE A 416 9.51 -12.21 -30.31
C PHE A 416 9.63 -11.32 -31.55
N ILE A 417 9.25 -10.04 -31.44
CA ILE A 417 9.42 -9.06 -32.53
C ILE A 417 10.90 -8.83 -32.84
N ALA A 418 11.76 -8.77 -31.83
CA ALA A 418 13.20 -8.62 -32.04
C ALA A 418 13.80 -9.83 -32.78
N ALA A 419 13.48 -11.04 -32.34
CA ALA A 419 14.00 -12.29 -32.88
C ALA A 419 13.49 -12.59 -34.31
N THR A 420 12.23 -12.28 -34.59
CA THR A 420 11.62 -12.53 -35.90
C THR A 420 11.95 -11.44 -36.93
N ALA A 421 12.42 -10.27 -36.48
CA ALA A 421 12.79 -9.13 -37.31
C ALA A 421 11.80 -8.84 -38.47
N PRO A 422 10.54 -8.43 -38.19
CA PRO A 422 9.52 -8.20 -39.22
C PRO A 422 9.97 -7.25 -40.35
N TRP A 423 10.84 -6.28 -40.03
CA TRP A 423 11.43 -5.36 -41.00
C TRP A 423 12.38 -6.03 -42.01
N ALA A 424 12.96 -7.18 -41.66
CA ALA A 424 13.75 -8.00 -42.57
C ALA A 424 12.83 -8.89 -43.41
N LEU A 425 11.82 -9.52 -42.78
CA LEU A 425 10.81 -10.31 -43.50
C LEU A 425 10.07 -9.49 -44.56
N ALA A 426 9.81 -8.22 -44.28
CA ALA A 426 9.16 -7.29 -45.23
C ALA A 426 9.97 -7.04 -46.51
N LYS A 427 11.26 -7.40 -46.55
CA LYS A 427 12.11 -7.25 -47.74
C LYS A 427 12.11 -8.50 -48.63
N ASP A 428 11.63 -9.65 -48.15
CA ASP A 428 11.51 -10.89 -48.93
C ASP A 428 10.04 -11.17 -49.26
N ALA A 429 9.67 -11.07 -50.55
CA ALA A 429 8.32 -11.34 -51.01
C ALA A 429 7.83 -12.75 -50.67
N ARG A 430 8.74 -13.74 -50.58
CA ARG A 430 8.40 -15.13 -50.23
C ARG A 430 8.04 -15.29 -48.74
N ALA A 431 8.44 -14.34 -47.90
CA ALA A 431 8.15 -14.33 -46.48
C ALA A 431 6.84 -13.58 -46.14
N ALA A 432 6.02 -13.22 -47.15
CA ALA A 432 4.82 -12.41 -46.96
C ALA A 432 3.86 -13.01 -45.93
N ASP A 433 3.52 -14.30 -46.05
CA ASP A 433 2.58 -14.94 -45.11
C ASP A 433 3.16 -15.03 -43.70
N ARG A 434 4.48 -15.26 -43.60
CA ARG A 434 5.19 -15.30 -42.32
C ARG A 434 5.20 -13.93 -41.64
N LEU A 435 5.44 -12.86 -42.39
CA LEU A 435 5.37 -11.49 -41.86
C LEU A 435 3.98 -11.18 -41.30
N THR A 436 2.91 -11.53 -42.05
CA THR A 436 1.53 -11.32 -41.59
C THR A 436 1.29 -12.10 -40.29
N ALA A 437 1.69 -13.37 -40.25
CA ALA A 437 1.50 -14.22 -39.08
C ALA A 437 2.26 -13.70 -37.84
N VAL A 438 3.50 -13.24 -38.00
CA VAL A 438 4.29 -12.66 -36.90
C VAL A 438 3.62 -11.41 -36.32
N LEU A 439 3.12 -10.51 -37.17
CA LEU A 439 2.42 -9.32 -36.71
C LEU A 439 1.05 -9.67 -36.08
N PHE A 440 0.37 -10.69 -36.60
CA PHE A 440 -0.88 -11.18 -36.05
C PHE A 440 -0.68 -11.77 -34.64
N ASP A 441 0.32 -12.64 -34.48
CA ASP A 441 0.66 -13.26 -33.18
C ASP A 441 1.03 -12.17 -32.15
N ALA A 442 1.80 -11.16 -32.55
CA ALA A 442 2.12 -10.04 -31.66
C ALA A 442 0.89 -9.21 -31.27
N ALA A 443 -0.02 -8.93 -32.22
CA ALA A 443 -1.26 -8.23 -31.94
C ALA A 443 -2.19 -9.02 -31.01
N GLU A 444 -2.23 -10.34 -31.13
CA GLU A 444 -3.01 -11.20 -30.24
C GLU A 444 -2.43 -11.27 -28.83
N ALA A 445 -1.10 -11.35 -28.70
CA ALA A 445 -0.45 -11.28 -27.39
C ALA A 445 -0.73 -9.94 -26.68
N ILE A 446 -0.69 -8.83 -27.41
CA ILE A 446 -1.06 -7.50 -26.89
C ILE A 446 -2.52 -7.46 -26.45
N ARG A 447 -3.44 -8.02 -27.26
CA ARG A 447 -4.86 -8.10 -26.91
C ARG A 447 -5.04 -8.86 -25.59
N LEU A 448 -4.40 -10.01 -25.46
CA LEU A 448 -4.52 -10.84 -24.26
C LEU A 448 -3.93 -10.14 -23.04
N ALA A 449 -2.76 -9.52 -23.15
CA ALA A 449 -2.19 -8.71 -22.08
C ALA A 449 -3.14 -7.57 -21.65
N ALA A 450 -3.82 -6.91 -22.58
CA ALA A 450 -4.81 -5.88 -22.26
C ALA A 450 -6.04 -6.43 -21.52
N VAL A 451 -6.54 -7.63 -21.89
CA VAL A 451 -7.60 -8.31 -21.12
C VAL A 451 -7.15 -8.57 -19.68
N LEU A 452 -5.95 -9.11 -19.47
CA LEU A 452 -5.42 -9.39 -18.13
C LEU A 452 -5.15 -8.12 -17.32
N LEU A 453 -4.82 -7.01 -17.99
CA LEU A 453 -4.61 -5.71 -17.33
C LEU A 453 -5.91 -4.92 -17.11
N THR A 454 -7.07 -5.37 -17.61
CA THR A 454 -8.34 -4.65 -17.47
C THR A 454 -8.74 -4.39 -16.01
N PRO A 455 -8.53 -5.30 -15.04
CA PRO A 455 -8.80 -4.99 -13.63
C PRO A 455 -7.90 -3.90 -13.04
N ILE A 456 -6.69 -3.73 -13.58
CA ILE A 456 -5.65 -2.83 -13.04
C ILE A 456 -5.68 -1.48 -13.75
N MET A 457 -5.68 -1.49 -15.08
CA MET A 457 -5.63 -0.32 -15.96
C MET A 457 -6.83 -0.31 -16.92
N PRO A 458 -8.07 -0.14 -16.42
CA PRO A 458 -9.28 -0.31 -17.22
C PRO A 458 -9.36 0.61 -18.46
N ALA A 459 -8.97 1.88 -18.35
CA ALA A 459 -9.09 2.83 -19.46
C ALA A 459 -8.05 2.55 -20.57
N SER A 460 -6.82 2.25 -20.15
CA SER A 460 -5.70 1.97 -21.03
C SER A 460 -5.84 0.60 -21.68
N ALA A 461 -6.34 -0.41 -20.95
CA ALA A 461 -6.69 -1.70 -21.51
C ALA A 461 -7.76 -1.57 -22.60
N ALA A 462 -8.82 -0.79 -22.35
CA ALA A 462 -9.85 -0.54 -23.35
C ALA A 462 -9.30 0.15 -24.62
N GLU A 463 -8.43 1.16 -24.45
CA GLU A 463 -7.78 1.83 -25.58
C GLU A 463 -6.83 0.90 -26.35
N ILE A 464 -6.07 0.03 -25.65
CA ILE A 464 -5.21 -0.96 -26.31
C ILE A 464 -6.04 -1.95 -27.11
N LEU A 465 -7.12 -2.48 -26.53
CA LEU A 465 -8.04 -3.41 -27.21
C LEU A 465 -8.60 -2.77 -28.49
N ARG A 466 -9.07 -1.52 -28.39
CA ARG A 466 -9.55 -0.76 -29.55
C ARG A 466 -8.47 -0.64 -30.63
N ARG A 467 -7.22 -0.36 -30.26
CA ARG A 467 -6.10 -0.22 -31.22
C ARG A 467 -5.66 -1.52 -31.86
N VAL A 468 -5.86 -2.67 -31.22
CA VAL A 468 -5.55 -3.98 -31.82
C VAL A 468 -6.73 -4.62 -32.53
N GLY A 469 -7.81 -3.86 -32.76
CA GLY A 469 -9.01 -4.31 -33.46
C GLY A 469 -9.87 -5.27 -32.64
N ALA A 470 -9.74 -5.26 -31.31
CA ALA A 470 -10.60 -6.02 -30.40
C ALA A 470 -11.65 -5.09 -29.77
N GLY A 471 -12.90 -5.54 -29.73
CA GLY A 471 -13.95 -4.82 -29.00
C GLY A 471 -13.65 -4.79 -27.49
N SER A 472 -13.96 -3.67 -26.84
CA SER A 472 -13.83 -3.47 -25.39
C SER A 472 -15.16 -3.65 -24.65
N GLY A 473 -16.04 -4.54 -25.15
CA GLY A 473 -17.37 -4.79 -24.59
C GLY A 473 -17.33 -5.50 -23.23
N ASP A 474 -18.39 -6.21 -22.86
CA ASP A 474 -18.45 -7.01 -21.63
C ASP A 474 -17.46 -8.20 -21.68
N LEU A 475 -16.19 -7.91 -21.40
CA LEU A 475 -15.12 -8.90 -21.38
C LEU A 475 -15.36 -9.92 -20.27
N ARG A 476 -15.03 -11.18 -20.58
CA ARG A 476 -14.98 -12.29 -19.64
C ARG A 476 -13.67 -13.05 -19.77
N LEU A 477 -13.03 -13.37 -18.65
CA LEU A 477 -11.71 -14.00 -18.62
C LEU A 477 -11.69 -15.37 -19.33
N GLU A 478 -12.79 -16.13 -19.25
CA GLU A 478 -12.88 -17.43 -19.92
C GLU A 478 -12.79 -17.34 -21.46
N PRO A 479 -13.68 -16.61 -22.16
CA PRO A 479 -13.61 -16.49 -23.61
C PRO A 479 -12.55 -15.49 -24.10
N ASP A 480 -12.31 -14.39 -23.37
CA ASP A 480 -11.39 -13.33 -23.80
C ASP A 480 -9.94 -13.59 -23.35
N GLY A 481 -9.73 -14.43 -22.34
CA GLY A 481 -8.41 -14.88 -21.90
C GLY A 481 -7.80 -15.99 -22.76
N ARG A 482 -8.45 -16.42 -23.85
CA ARG A 482 -7.94 -17.46 -24.75
C ARG A 482 -7.22 -16.87 -25.95
N TRP A 483 -6.19 -17.56 -26.43
CA TRP A 483 -5.49 -17.21 -27.66
C TRP A 483 -6.40 -17.40 -28.88
N ARG A 484 -6.55 -16.37 -29.71
CA ARG A 484 -7.36 -16.38 -30.93
C ARG A 484 -6.48 -16.51 -32.17
N ARG A 485 -6.74 -17.55 -32.96
CA ARG A 485 -6.05 -17.83 -34.23
C ARG A 485 -6.81 -17.35 -35.46
N GLU A 486 -8.06 -16.95 -35.28
CA GLU A 486 -9.01 -16.63 -36.34
C GLU A 486 -9.51 -15.19 -36.20
N GLY A 487 -10.11 -14.69 -37.28
CA GLY A 487 -10.67 -13.35 -37.37
C GLY A 487 -9.64 -12.32 -37.82
N ASP A 488 -10.06 -11.44 -38.71
CA ASP A 488 -9.22 -10.32 -39.15
C ASP A 488 -9.03 -9.29 -38.04
N ARG A 489 -7.85 -8.65 -38.02
CA ARG A 489 -7.55 -7.54 -37.10
C ARG A 489 -7.21 -6.32 -37.89
N PHE A 490 -7.99 -5.26 -37.69
CA PHE A 490 -7.62 -3.94 -38.17
C PHE A 490 -6.95 -3.16 -37.04
N LEU A 491 -5.63 -2.99 -37.13
CA LEU A 491 -4.88 -2.22 -36.15
C LEU A 491 -5.06 -0.73 -36.44
N LEU A 492 -5.17 0.07 -35.38
CA LEU A 492 -5.29 1.52 -35.46
C LEU A 492 -3.97 2.16 -35.03
N GLN A 493 -3.36 2.93 -35.92
CA GLN A 493 -2.26 3.81 -35.55
C GLN A 493 -2.79 5.00 -34.75
N GLY A 494 -2.05 5.39 -33.72
CA GLY A 494 -2.35 6.56 -32.89
C GLY A 494 -1.07 7.12 -32.27
N GLY A 495 -1.19 8.27 -31.62
CA GLY A 495 -0.10 8.85 -30.83
C GLY A 495 0.32 7.93 -29.67
N PRO A 496 1.49 8.17 -29.05
CA PRO A 496 1.97 7.36 -27.93
C PRO A 496 0.91 7.24 -26.83
N LEU A 497 0.66 6.02 -26.34
CA LEU A 497 -0.27 5.79 -25.21
C LEU A 497 0.22 6.51 -23.95
N TRP A 498 1.52 6.43 -23.72
CA TRP A 498 2.21 7.09 -22.61
C TRP A 498 3.45 7.79 -23.16
N PRO A 499 3.39 9.11 -23.39
CA PRO A 499 4.56 9.89 -23.79
C PRO A 499 5.64 9.82 -22.70
N ARG A 500 6.90 9.59 -23.09
CA ARG A 500 8.03 9.59 -22.16
C ARG A 500 8.10 10.91 -21.41
N LYS A 501 8.32 10.85 -20.09
CA LYS A 501 8.46 12.02 -19.23
C LYS A 501 9.93 12.16 -18.82
N GLU A 502 10.52 13.34 -19.00
CA GLU A 502 11.87 13.62 -18.52
C GLU A 502 11.90 13.69 -16.98
N GLN A 503 12.98 13.17 -16.38
CA GLN A 503 13.16 13.17 -14.92
C GLN A 503 13.26 14.60 -14.32
N THR A 504 13.57 15.60 -15.15
CA THR A 504 13.76 17.00 -14.76
C THR A 504 12.49 17.69 -14.24
N ILE A 505 11.29 17.10 -14.42
CA ILE A 505 10.03 17.69 -13.94
C ILE A 505 9.87 17.59 -12.40
N LEU A 506 10.78 16.89 -11.70
CA LEU A 506 10.66 16.65 -10.25
C LEU A 506 11.32 17.71 -9.35
N SER A 507 12.18 18.59 -9.87
CA SER A 507 12.80 19.67 -9.06
C SER A 507 11.92 20.91 -8.91
N ASP A 508 11.05 21.19 -9.88
CA ASP A 508 10.43 22.51 -9.99
C ASP A 508 9.10 22.65 -9.21
N ASN A 509 8.62 21.58 -8.57
CA ASN A 509 7.34 21.58 -7.85
C ASN A 509 7.42 21.13 -6.38
N ILE A 510 8.61 20.97 -5.80
CA ILE A 510 8.75 20.70 -4.35
C ILE A 510 8.54 21.98 -3.51
N THR A 511 8.49 23.17 -4.13
CA THR A 511 8.38 24.46 -3.43
C THR A 511 7.08 25.24 -3.62
N SER A 512 6.02 24.66 -4.22
CA SER A 512 4.79 25.42 -4.44
C SER A 512 3.54 24.53 -4.47
N THR A 513 2.94 24.28 -3.30
CA THR A 513 1.47 24.24 -3.10
C THR A 513 1.10 23.97 -1.62
N THR A 514 1.10 25.02 -0.79
CA THR A 514 0.23 25.11 0.39
C THR A 514 -0.13 26.57 0.65
N ALA A 515 -1.14 27.09 -0.05
CA ALA A 515 -1.98 28.22 0.39
C ALA A 515 -3.10 28.46 -0.63
N GLY A 516 -4.20 27.70 -0.55
CA GLY A 516 -5.46 28.08 -1.17
C GLY A 516 -6.32 28.85 -0.18
N LYS A 517 -6.36 30.18 -0.28
CA LYS A 517 -7.48 31.00 0.23
C LYS A 517 -8.43 31.27 -0.94
N PRO A 518 -9.76 31.25 -0.75
CA PRO A 518 -10.70 31.55 -1.83
C PRO A 518 -10.85 33.07 -2.00
N THR A 519 -10.78 33.57 -3.23
CA THR A 519 -11.14 34.96 -3.58
C THR A 519 -12.24 34.98 -4.63
N ALA A 520 -13.23 35.84 -4.38
CA ALA A 520 -14.32 36.22 -5.28
C ALA A 520 -13.84 37.28 -6.32
N PRO A 521 -14.60 37.54 -7.41
CA PRO A 521 -14.06 38.12 -8.66
C PRO A 521 -14.37 39.65 -8.79
N PRO A 522 -14.07 40.34 -9.93
CA PRO A 522 -12.96 41.29 -10.03
C PRO A 522 -13.40 42.74 -10.36
N SER A 523 -12.49 43.73 -10.27
CA SER A 523 -12.70 45.08 -10.84
C SER A 523 -11.40 45.76 -11.30
N SER A 524 -11.23 45.78 -12.63
CA SER A 524 -10.84 46.90 -13.52
C SER A 524 -9.47 47.64 -13.50
N ILE A 525 -8.69 47.39 -14.59
CA ILE A 525 -7.99 48.29 -15.57
C ILE A 525 -6.80 49.21 -15.05
N PRO A 526 -5.78 49.63 -15.84
CA PRO A 526 -4.62 48.90 -16.42
C PRO A 526 -3.24 49.67 -16.38
N ALA A 527 -2.23 49.08 -17.04
CA ALA A 527 -1.12 49.69 -17.82
C ALA A 527 0.27 49.96 -17.18
N GLN A 528 1.20 49.03 -17.46
CA GLN A 528 2.48 49.12 -18.25
C GLN A 528 3.16 50.48 -18.58
N PRO A 529 4.43 50.55 -19.07
CA PRO A 529 5.50 49.52 -19.28
C PRO A 529 6.97 49.99 -19.03
N ASP A 530 7.93 49.13 -19.44
CA ASP A 530 9.35 49.38 -19.84
C ASP A 530 10.41 49.54 -18.72
N SER A 531 11.63 48.98 -18.77
CA SER A 531 12.51 48.58 -19.87
C SER A 531 13.68 47.69 -19.36
N ALA A 532 14.22 46.86 -20.25
CA ALA A 532 15.53 46.17 -20.15
C ALA A 532 16.69 47.17 -20.50
N PRO A 533 18.02 46.88 -20.43
CA PRO A 533 18.66 45.56 -20.53
C PRO A 533 19.93 45.32 -19.65
N ALA A 534 20.49 44.12 -19.86
CA ALA A 534 21.58 43.46 -19.14
C ALA A 534 22.99 44.05 -19.31
N THR A 535 23.85 43.77 -18.31
CA THR A 535 25.30 43.57 -18.48
C THR A 535 25.84 42.60 -17.42
N HIS A 536 26.70 41.68 -17.87
CA HIS A 536 27.40 40.67 -17.08
C HIS A 536 28.44 41.26 -16.11
N LEU A 537 28.72 40.57 -14.98
CA LEU A 537 30.07 40.12 -14.57
C LEU A 537 30.09 39.44 -13.18
N ALA A 538 30.68 38.23 -13.17
CA ALA A 538 31.59 37.61 -12.19
C ALA A 538 31.36 37.74 -10.66
N SER A 539 30.98 36.59 -10.09
CA SER A 539 31.39 35.92 -8.83
C SER A 539 32.35 36.54 -7.78
N SER A 540 31.80 36.61 -6.54
CA SER A 540 32.33 36.32 -5.16
C SER A 540 33.35 37.26 -4.46
N PRO A 541 33.52 37.21 -3.10
CA PRO A 541 32.66 36.82 -1.96
C PRO A 541 32.76 37.72 -0.67
N GLN A 542 32.08 37.30 0.42
CA GLN A 542 32.16 37.67 1.88
C GLN A 542 31.16 38.72 2.43
N PRO A 543 30.83 38.76 3.75
CA PRO A 543 31.27 37.97 4.92
C PRO A 543 30.14 37.43 5.85
N SER A 544 30.58 36.77 6.92
CA SER A 544 29.93 35.96 7.96
C SER A 544 29.22 36.66 9.14
N SER A 545 28.07 36.06 9.55
CA SER A 545 27.60 35.78 10.93
C SER A 545 27.08 36.96 11.81
N PRO A 546 26.09 36.75 12.73
CA PRO A 546 26.14 35.77 13.83
C PRO A 546 24.92 34.84 14.00
N GLN A 547 25.22 33.67 14.58
CA GLN A 547 24.30 32.60 14.98
C GLN A 547 23.54 32.93 16.27
N THR A 548 22.29 32.46 16.35
CA THR A 548 21.59 32.22 17.60
C THR A 548 21.12 30.76 17.64
N THR A 549 21.38 30.12 18.77
CA THR A 549 21.37 28.68 19.05
C THR A 549 19.96 28.10 19.26
N ALA A 550 19.63 27.03 18.52
CA ALA A 550 18.58 26.05 18.85
C ALA A 550 19.04 24.64 18.43
N ALA A 551 18.62 23.63 19.19
CA ALA A 551 19.13 22.25 19.22
C ALA A 551 19.34 21.59 17.84
N SER A 552 20.51 20.98 17.65
CA SER A 552 20.91 20.33 16.41
C SER A 552 20.27 18.96 16.24
N ASP A 553 19.47 18.82 15.18
CA ASP A 553 19.07 17.53 14.62
C ASP A 553 20.32 16.88 14.01
N ASN A 554 20.94 15.93 14.72
CA ASN A 554 22.16 15.22 14.29
C ASN A 554 21.89 14.16 13.19
N ARG A 555 20.92 14.39 12.29
CA ARG A 555 20.58 13.46 11.22
C ARG A 555 21.50 13.67 10.03
N ILE A 556 22.12 12.58 9.58
CA ILE A 556 22.88 12.57 8.34
C ILE A 556 21.96 12.26 7.15
N SER A 557 22.30 12.81 6.00
CA SER A 557 21.65 12.49 4.72
C SER A 557 21.94 11.04 4.28
N ILE A 558 21.09 10.49 3.42
CA ILE A 558 21.36 9.18 2.80
C ILE A 558 22.66 9.19 2.00
N ASP A 559 23.03 10.31 1.39
CA ASP A 559 24.30 10.48 0.68
C ASP A 559 25.50 10.39 1.61
N GLU A 560 25.38 10.87 2.84
CA GLU A 560 26.41 10.71 3.87
C GLU A 560 26.50 9.26 4.37
N PHE A 561 25.37 8.57 4.51
CA PHE A 561 25.36 7.15 4.85
C PHE A 561 25.94 6.27 3.73
N MET A 562 25.62 6.55 2.47
CA MET A 562 26.12 5.82 1.29
C MET A 562 27.62 5.97 1.09
N LYS A 563 28.23 7.01 1.68
CA LYS A 563 29.69 7.14 1.76
C LYS A 563 30.33 6.17 2.73
N VAL A 564 29.59 5.54 3.64
CA VAL A 564 30.10 4.55 4.58
C VAL A 564 30.02 3.16 3.95
N GLU A 565 31.15 2.45 3.90
CA GLU A 565 31.21 1.10 3.36
C GLU A 565 31.24 0.08 4.48
N LEU A 566 30.12 -0.62 4.69
CA LEU A 566 30.04 -1.71 5.66
C LEU A 566 30.34 -3.06 4.98
N ARG A 567 31.20 -3.88 5.61
CA ARG A 567 31.56 -5.21 5.09
C ARG A 567 31.53 -6.28 6.17
N VAL A 568 31.30 -7.50 5.75
CA VAL A 568 31.46 -8.72 6.55
C VAL A 568 32.95 -9.05 6.68
N ALA A 569 33.42 -9.31 7.91
CA ALA A 569 34.80 -9.70 8.18
C ALA A 569 34.86 -10.91 9.12
N LYS A 570 35.82 -11.82 8.90
CA LYS A 570 36.06 -12.97 9.78
C LYS A 570 37.30 -12.72 10.63
N VAL A 571 37.19 -12.88 11.94
CA VAL A 571 38.32 -12.72 12.85
C VAL A 571 39.25 -13.93 12.74
N LEU A 572 40.51 -13.70 12.37
CA LEU A 572 41.55 -14.71 12.24
C LEU A 572 42.41 -14.84 13.50
N ALA A 573 42.69 -13.72 14.15
CA ALA A 573 43.44 -13.67 15.40
C ALA A 573 42.96 -12.49 16.24
N ALA A 574 43.04 -12.63 17.56
CA ALA A 574 42.69 -11.59 18.51
C ALA A 574 43.68 -11.59 19.67
N GLU A 575 44.16 -10.42 20.09
CA GLU A 575 45.06 -10.27 21.22
C GLU A 575 44.73 -9.00 22.02
N ARG A 576 44.91 -9.03 23.34
CA ARG A 576 44.76 -7.82 24.17
C ARG A 576 45.89 -6.85 23.87
N VAL A 577 45.56 -5.56 23.72
CA VAL A 577 46.57 -4.53 23.48
C VAL A 577 47.35 -4.27 24.77
N PRO A 578 48.69 -4.40 24.78
CA PRO A 578 49.49 -4.12 25.95
C PRO A 578 49.24 -2.70 26.49
N LYS A 579 49.13 -2.56 27.81
CA LYS A 579 48.86 -1.29 28.52
C LYS A 579 47.46 -0.71 28.32
N SER A 580 46.52 -1.43 27.69
CA SER A 580 45.09 -1.07 27.67
C SER A 580 44.23 -2.13 28.33
N LYS A 581 43.25 -1.70 29.14
CA LYS A 581 42.23 -2.59 29.73
C LYS A 581 41.01 -2.77 28.82
N LYS A 582 40.85 -1.91 27.80
CA LYS A 582 39.63 -1.81 26.98
C LYS A 582 39.79 -2.26 25.54
N LEU A 583 41.03 -2.40 25.05
CA LEU A 583 41.31 -2.61 23.63
C LEU A 583 41.74 -4.05 23.33
N ILE A 584 41.15 -4.60 22.27
CA ILE A 584 41.58 -5.84 21.62
C ILE A 584 42.03 -5.51 20.19
N LYS A 585 43.20 -6.01 19.80
CA LYS A 585 43.68 -6.00 18.42
C LYS A 585 43.16 -7.25 17.72
N LEU A 586 42.55 -7.06 16.56
CA LEU A 586 41.98 -8.11 15.72
C LEU A 586 42.70 -8.12 14.37
N GLN A 587 43.10 -9.31 13.93
CA GLN A 587 43.45 -9.58 12.55
C GLN A 587 42.19 -10.14 11.88
N VAL A 588 41.66 -9.45 10.86
CA VAL A 588 40.43 -9.87 10.18
C VAL A 588 40.66 -10.14 8.69
N ASP A 589 39.95 -11.14 8.17
CA ASP A 589 39.81 -11.40 6.74
C ASP A 589 38.58 -10.66 6.21
N VAL A 590 38.78 -9.87 5.15
CA VAL A 590 37.72 -9.12 4.46
C VAL A 590 37.51 -9.64 3.03
N GLY A 591 37.88 -10.90 2.78
CA GLY A 591 37.70 -11.61 1.51
C GLY A 591 38.82 -11.35 0.50
N THR A 592 39.24 -10.09 0.35
CA THR A 592 40.30 -9.70 -0.59
C THR A 592 41.68 -9.53 0.05
N GLU A 593 41.72 -9.21 1.35
CA GLU A 593 42.94 -8.92 2.10
C GLU A 593 42.73 -9.18 3.59
N GLN A 594 43.82 -9.11 4.38
CA GLN A 594 43.74 -9.09 5.84
C GLN A 594 43.97 -7.68 6.37
N ARG A 595 43.22 -7.30 7.40
CA ARG A 595 43.34 -5.98 8.04
C ARG A 595 43.50 -6.10 9.55
N THR A 596 44.25 -5.15 10.09
CA THR A 596 44.37 -4.95 11.55
C THR A 596 43.31 -3.96 12.01
N LEU A 597 42.51 -4.35 12.99
CA LEU A 597 41.52 -3.51 13.66
C LEU A 597 41.81 -3.44 15.16
N VAL A 598 41.55 -2.31 15.79
CA VAL A 598 41.66 -2.16 17.25
C VAL A 598 40.29 -1.75 17.79
N ALA A 599 39.68 -2.62 18.61
CA ALA A 599 38.30 -2.47 19.07
C ALA A 599 38.21 -2.33 20.59
N GLY A 600 37.35 -1.41 21.05
CA GLY A 600 37.08 -1.13 22.47
C GLY A 600 36.15 -2.12 23.16
N ILE A 601 36.37 -3.42 22.97
CA ILE A 601 35.43 -4.48 23.35
C ILE A 601 35.95 -5.43 24.45
N ALA A 602 37.11 -5.12 25.04
CA ALA A 602 37.75 -6.00 26.03
C ALA A 602 36.95 -6.18 27.35
N ASP A 603 36.02 -5.26 27.63
CA ASP A 603 35.16 -5.33 28.83
C ASP A 603 34.03 -6.38 28.68
N ALA A 604 33.77 -6.83 27.45
CA ALA A 604 32.68 -7.77 27.12
C ALA A 604 33.16 -9.10 26.52
N TYR A 605 34.33 -9.12 25.89
CA TYR A 605 34.84 -10.29 25.17
C TYR A 605 36.28 -10.61 25.55
N GLU A 606 36.54 -11.90 25.75
CA GLU A 606 37.91 -12.42 25.81
C GLU A 606 38.45 -12.65 24.38
N ALA A 607 39.76 -12.44 24.20
CA ALA A 607 40.39 -12.48 22.88
C ALA A 607 40.16 -13.82 22.17
N ASP A 608 40.34 -14.94 22.87
CA ASP A 608 40.19 -16.28 22.29
C ASP A 608 38.75 -16.55 21.81
N ALA A 609 37.75 -15.96 22.44
CA ALA A 609 36.34 -16.13 22.08
C ALA A 609 35.96 -15.39 20.79
N LEU A 610 36.81 -14.49 20.30
CA LEU A 610 36.59 -13.72 19.08
C LEU A 610 37.13 -14.43 17.84
N VAL A 611 38.12 -15.31 17.99
CA VAL A 611 38.72 -16.03 16.86
C VAL A 611 37.68 -16.90 16.16
N GLY A 612 37.56 -16.77 14.84
CA GLY A 612 36.59 -17.47 14.02
C GLY A 612 35.21 -16.81 13.91
N ARG A 613 34.91 -15.78 14.72
CA ARG A 613 33.64 -15.05 14.61
C ARG A 613 33.57 -14.21 13.34
N THR A 614 32.37 -14.08 12.81
CA THR A 614 32.04 -13.18 11.70
C THR A 614 31.39 -11.91 12.26
N VAL A 615 31.91 -10.75 11.88
CA VAL A 615 31.53 -9.43 12.41
C VAL A 615 31.29 -8.43 11.27
N VAL A 616 30.56 -7.35 11.57
CA VAL A 616 30.41 -6.20 10.65
C VAL A 616 31.46 -5.13 10.94
N ILE A 617 32.10 -4.62 9.90
CA ILE A 617 33.10 -3.56 9.99
C ILE A 617 32.77 -2.38 9.09
N VAL A 618 33.23 -1.19 9.47
CA VAL A 618 33.37 -0.03 8.57
C VAL A 618 34.70 -0.16 7.84
N PHE A 619 34.61 -0.43 6.53
CA PHE A 619 35.75 -0.79 5.68
C PHE A 619 36.50 0.43 5.13
N ASN A 620 35.83 1.53 4.86
CA ASN A 620 36.42 2.72 4.24
C ASN A 620 36.67 3.89 5.23
N LEU A 621 36.80 3.57 6.53
CA LEU A 621 37.18 4.53 7.55
C LEU A 621 38.67 4.88 7.43
N GLN A 622 39.02 6.14 7.66
CA GLN A 622 40.44 6.55 7.71
C GLN A 622 41.18 5.80 8.82
N PRO A 623 42.42 5.33 8.57
CA PRO A 623 43.20 4.63 9.59
C PRO A 623 43.47 5.50 10.81
N ALA A 624 43.35 4.92 12.00
CA ALA A 624 43.62 5.59 13.27
C ALA A 624 44.65 4.82 14.10
N THR A 625 45.60 5.52 14.70
CA THR A 625 46.62 4.89 15.57
C THR A 625 46.14 4.90 17.02
N LEU A 626 45.93 3.71 17.58
CA LEU A 626 45.47 3.50 18.96
C LEU A 626 46.56 2.73 19.72
N MET A 627 47.11 3.34 20.78
CA MET A 627 48.19 2.74 21.59
C MET A 627 49.38 2.23 20.75
N GLY A 628 49.74 2.97 19.69
CA GLY A 628 50.85 2.62 18.78
C GLY A 628 50.52 1.58 17.71
N ILE A 629 49.27 1.13 17.63
CA ILE A 629 48.79 0.15 16.64
C ILE A 629 47.87 0.87 15.65
N GLN A 630 48.12 0.72 14.35
CA GLN A 630 47.26 1.31 13.31
C GLN A 630 46.03 0.42 13.08
N SER A 631 44.83 0.98 13.32
CA SER A 631 43.53 0.36 13.03
C SER A 631 43.03 0.81 11.66
N ASN A 632 42.78 -0.13 10.76
CA ASN A 632 42.38 0.10 9.37
C ASN A 632 40.89 -0.20 9.15
N GLY A 633 40.06 0.36 10.04
CA GLY A 633 38.62 0.18 10.07
C GLY A 633 38.07 0.21 11.51
N MET A 634 36.78 -0.08 11.64
CA MET A 634 36.09 -0.13 12.94
C MET A 634 35.10 -1.29 12.96
N VAL A 635 35.07 -2.06 14.05
CA VAL A 635 34.05 -3.10 14.27
C VAL A 635 32.78 -2.46 14.84
N LEU A 636 31.60 -2.88 14.37
CA LEU A 636 30.33 -2.41 14.90
C LEU A 636 29.91 -3.20 16.14
N ALA A 637 29.55 -2.48 17.19
CA ALA A 637 28.99 -3.03 18.42
C ALA A 637 27.86 -2.12 18.93
N ALA A 638 26.83 -2.72 19.51
CA ALA A 638 25.74 -2.01 20.20
C ALA A 638 26.02 -1.97 21.70
N SER A 639 25.80 -0.81 22.33
CA SER A 639 25.89 -0.64 23.78
C SER A 639 24.64 0.10 24.27
N THR A 640 24.03 -0.38 25.34
CA THR A 640 23.05 0.41 26.12
C THR A 640 23.81 1.39 27.01
N ASP A 641 23.18 2.47 27.49
CA ASP A 641 23.84 3.42 28.41
C ASP A 641 24.41 2.68 29.64
N GLY A 642 25.73 2.71 29.79
CA GLY A 642 26.46 2.00 30.84
C GLY A 642 26.60 0.47 30.67
N GLY A 643 26.10 -0.11 29.58
CA GLY A 643 26.11 -1.54 29.28
C GLY A 643 27.38 -2.06 28.60
N LYS A 644 27.56 -3.38 28.59
CA LYS A 644 28.66 -4.05 27.88
C LYS A 644 28.43 -4.04 26.36
N PRO A 645 29.45 -3.74 25.53
CA PRO A 645 29.29 -3.76 24.08
C PRO A 645 28.95 -5.16 23.57
N THR A 646 27.98 -5.25 22.66
CA THR A 646 27.59 -6.47 21.97
C THR A 646 27.92 -6.35 20.49
N LEU A 647 28.76 -7.25 19.97
CA LEU A 647 29.17 -7.24 18.56
C LEU A 647 27.99 -7.49 17.62
N VAL A 648 27.92 -6.70 16.53
CA VAL A 648 26.98 -6.95 15.43
C VAL A 648 27.50 -8.15 14.62
N GLY A 649 26.70 -9.21 14.58
CA GLY A 649 27.01 -10.46 13.89
C GLY A 649 25.86 -10.93 13.00
N PHE A 650 25.98 -12.15 12.49
CA PHE A 650 25.03 -12.80 11.59
C PHE A 650 24.57 -14.12 12.18
N GLU A 651 23.29 -14.45 12.03
CA GLU A 651 22.76 -15.79 12.34
C GLU A 651 23.33 -16.82 11.35
N ASP A 652 23.26 -16.51 10.06
CA ASP A 652 23.93 -17.24 8.97
C ASP A 652 25.04 -16.36 8.35
N PRO A 653 26.33 -16.63 8.60
CA PRO A 653 27.41 -15.73 8.22
C PRO A 653 27.68 -15.75 6.71
N PRO A 654 27.55 -14.59 6.01
CA PRO A 654 27.97 -14.47 4.61
C PRO A 654 29.49 -14.61 4.45
N PRO A 655 30.00 -14.87 3.23
CA PRO A 655 31.43 -14.88 2.97
C PRO A 655 32.12 -13.55 3.36
N PRO A 656 33.36 -13.57 3.90
CA PRO A 656 34.14 -12.37 4.15
C PRO A 656 34.23 -11.47 2.91
N GLY A 657 34.12 -10.15 3.11
CA GLY A 657 34.13 -9.15 2.04
C GLY A 657 32.76 -8.81 1.45
N THR A 658 31.71 -9.56 1.81
CA THR A 658 30.33 -9.23 1.41
C THR A 658 29.96 -7.84 1.91
N ARG A 659 29.40 -6.99 1.03
CA ARG A 659 28.94 -5.64 1.38
C ARG A 659 27.62 -5.73 2.14
N VAL A 660 27.55 -5.08 3.30
CA VAL A 660 26.31 -4.88 4.07
C VAL A 660 25.64 -3.62 3.54
N ARG A 661 24.36 -3.70 3.20
CA ARG A 661 23.58 -2.63 2.55
C ARG A 661 22.40 -2.23 3.41
#